data_AF-A0AAJ4Y0E9-F1
#
_entry.id   AF-A0AAJ4Y0E9-F1
#
_cell.length_a   1.000
_cell.length_b   1.000
_cell.length_c   1.000
_cell.angle_alpha   90.00
_cell.angle_beta   90.00
_cell.angle_gamma   90.00
#
_symmetry.space_group_name_H-M   'P 1'
#
loop_
_entity.id
_entity.type
_entity.pdbx_description
1 polymer ?
#
loop_
_entity_poly.entity_id
_entity_poly.type
_entity_poly.pdbx_seq_one_letter_code
_entity_poly.pdbx_strand_id
1 'polypeptide(L)'
;MSTPFPFTAVVGQDDLRLALLLNAVSPAVGGVLVRGEKGTAKSTAVRALSALMPGVDVVAGCRFSCDPAGPDPACPDGPHEPGAFETRPARMVELPVGASEDRLVGALDIERALAEGVKAFEPGLLADAHRGILYVDEVNLLHDHLVDLLLDAAAMGASYVEREGVSVRHAARFLLVGTMNPEEGELRPQLLDRFGLTVEVAASREPDQRVEVVRRRLAYDDDPTGFAARWADEESAVRARIVAARQLLPSVRLGDPALRQIAATCAAFEVDGMRADIVMARTATALAAWAGRTEVLAEDVRQAALLALPHRRRRNPFDAPGLDEDKLDETLEEFGGSDEGSSEEGSSDDDPDADPDPDGPGGGGQPPQDGPDGDSPAGDVPAQGEPSGDGRAPAAQGAGEQSPVRAAEPFRTKVLSVPGLGEGAAGRRSRARTEHGRTTGSRRPRGALTKLHLAATVQAAAPHQRARGRSGRGLVVRRDDLRQATREGREGNLVLFVVDASGSMAARQRMSAVKGAVLSLLLDAYQRRDKVGLVTFRGSSADVALPPTSSVDAAAARLESLPTGGRTPLAAGLLRAHDVLRVERLRDAARRPLVVVVTDGRATGGPEPVALAERAARLFAADQVASVVVDCEAGPVRLGLAGRLAGELGGTAVTLDELRADAIAGLVRDVQGTSRRAA
;
A
#
# COMPACT_ATOMS: atom_id res chain seq x y z
N MET A 1 -37.97 3.05 -4.42
CA MET A 1 -36.54 3.36 -4.24
C MET A 1 -36.44 4.35 -3.11
N SER A 2 -35.61 4.11 -2.09
CA SER A 2 -35.42 5.08 -1.01
C SER A 2 -34.76 6.35 -1.55
N THR A 3 -35.33 7.52 -1.28
CA THR A 3 -34.71 8.81 -1.60
C THR A 3 -33.30 8.86 -0.98
N PRO A 4 -32.23 9.08 -1.75
CA PRO A 4 -30.87 9.11 -1.20
C PRO A 4 -30.69 10.31 -0.25
N PHE A 5 -29.74 10.19 0.67
CA PHE A 5 -29.35 11.32 1.53
C PHE A 5 -28.73 12.44 0.66
N PRO A 6 -29.17 13.70 0.76
CA PRO A 6 -28.64 14.79 -0.05
C PRO A 6 -27.14 15.03 0.15
N PHE A 7 -26.41 15.30 -0.93
CA PHE A 7 -24.96 15.48 -0.90
C PHE A 7 -24.55 16.77 -0.16
N THR A 8 -25.33 17.83 -0.34
CA THR A 8 -25.12 19.13 0.33
C THR A 8 -25.38 19.06 1.83
N ALA A 9 -26.18 18.10 2.28
CA ALA A 9 -26.48 17.88 3.69
C ALA A 9 -25.35 17.18 4.48
N VAL A 10 -24.31 16.66 3.82
CA VAL A 10 -23.15 16.04 4.49
C VAL A 10 -22.33 17.11 5.22
N VAL A 11 -22.00 16.87 6.49
CA VAL A 11 -21.35 17.84 7.41
C VAL A 11 -19.86 17.51 7.57
N GLY A 12 -19.00 18.54 7.55
CA GLY A 12 -17.61 18.45 7.99
C GLY A 12 -16.68 17.59 7.12
N GLN A 13 -17.04 17.37 5.85
CA GLN A 13 -16.28 16.54 4.90
C GLN A 13 -15.96 17.32 3.63
N ASP A 14 -15.38 18.51 3.78
CA ASP A 14 -15.18 19.44 2.68
C ASP A 14 -14.22 18.91 1.63
N ASP A 15 -13.09 18.33 2.04
CA ASP A 15 -12.12 17.72 1.11
C ASP A 15 -12.71 16.52 0.37
N LEU A 16 -13.51 15.69 1.04
CA LEU A 16 -14.19 14.57 0.39
C LEU A 16 -15.17 15.08 -0.65
N ARG A 17 -16.01 16.06 -0.28
CA ARG A 17 -16.98 16.64 -1.19
C ARG A 17 -16.28 17.27 -2.39
N LEU A 18 -15.21 18.03 -2.15
CA LEU A 18 -14.42 18.66 -3.19
C LEU A 18 -13.79 17.62 -4.13
N ALA A 19 -13.09 16.61 -3.63
CA ALA A 19 -12.45 15.59 -4.46
C ALA A 19 -13.47 14.81 -5.33
N LEU A 20 -14.65 14.51 -4.78
CA LEU A 20 -15.75 13.88 -5.50
C LEU A 20 -16.31 14.81 -6.59
N LEU A 21 -16.50 16.09 -6.29
CA LEU A 21 -16.97 17.09 -7.26
C LEU A 21 -15.95 17.35 -8.37
N LEU A 22 -14.66 17.41 -8.06
CA LEU A 22 -13.59 17.57 -9.06
C LEU A 22 -13.55 16.38 -10.03
N ASN A 23 -13.70 15.16 -9.52
CA ASN A 23 -13.82 13.97 -10.38
C ASN A 23 -15.13 13.94 -11.16
N ALA A 24 -16.21 14.51 -10.62
CA ALA A 24 -17.45 14.71 -11.37
C ALA A 24 -17.25 15.74 -12.49
N VAL A 25 -16.45 16.78 -12.31
CA VAL A 25 -16.12 17.75 -13.37
C VAL A 25 -15.17 17.12 -14.41
N SER A 26 -14.10 16.48 -13.97
CA SER A 26 -13.06 15.89 -14.83
C SER A 26 -12.72 14.46 -14.40
N PRO A 27 -13.35 13.44 -15.02
CA PRO A 27 -13.00 12.04 -14.78
C PRO A 27 -11.53 11.70 -15.12
N ALA A 28 -10.88 12.53 -15.95
CA ALA A 28 -9.48 12.38 -16.33
C ALA A 28 -8.50 12.60 -15.17
N VAL A 29 -8.95 13.13 -14.02
CA VAL A 29 -8.13 13.24 -12.80
C VAL A 29 -7.67 11.85 -12.30
N GLY A 30 -8.44 10.79 -12.56
CA GLY A 30 -8.01 9.41 -12.27
C GLY A 30 -8.62 8.78 -11.02
N GLY A 31 -9.80 9.22 -10.59
CA GLY A 31 -10.55 8.64 -9.48
C GLY A 31 -10.17 9.19 -8.10
N VAL A 32 -10.96 8.81 -7.10
CA VAL A 32 -10.80 9.22 -5.69
C VAL A 32 -10.66 8.00 -4.81
N LEU A 33 -9.66 8.03 -3.92
CA LEU A 33 -9.46 7.07 -2.87
C LEU A 33 -9.78 7.69 -1.50
N VAL A 34 -10.83 7.19 -0.86
CA VAL A 34 -11.32 7.71 0.42
C VAL A 34 -10.83 6.82 1.55
N ARG A 35 -9.88 7.31 2.33
CA ARG A 35 -9.31 6.64 3.51
C ARG A 35 -10.04 7.11 4.75
N GLY A 36 -10.36 6.23 5.67
CA GLY A 36 -10.94 6.64 6.95
C GLY A 36 -11.53 5.50 7.75
N GLU A 37 -11.87 5.78 9.00
CA GLU A 37 -12.50 4.83 9.91
C GLU A 37 -13.93 4.47 9.47
N LYS A 38 -14.51 3.45 10.10
CA LYS A 38 -15.93 3.10 9.92
C LYS A 38 -16.82 4.18 10.55
N GLY A 39 -17.98 4.44 9.93
CA GLY A 39 -18.95 5.41 10.45
C GLY A 39 -18.70 6.87 10.04
N THR A 40 -17.73 7.15 9.18
CA THR A 40 -17.41 8.49 8.67
C THR A 40 -18.18 8.85 7.39
N ALA A 41 -19.40 8.32 7.19
CA ALA A 41 -20.28 8.65 6.05
C ALA A 41 -19.68 8.54 4.62
N LYS A 42 -18.53 7.86 4.42
CA LYS A 42 -17.87 7.69 3.11
C LYS A 42 -18.82 7.15 2.03
N SER A 43 -19.48 6.03 2.31
CA SER A 43 -20.43 5.42 1.37
C SER A 43 -21.67 6.30 1.15
N THR A 44 -22.13 7.02 2.18
CA THR A 44 -23.24 7.96 2.06
C THR A 44 -22.93 9.09 1.08
N ALA A 45 -21.74 9.70 1.19
CA ALA A 45 -21.33 10.80 0.30
C ALA A 45 -21.22 10.35 -1.16
N VAL A 46 -20.65 9.15 -1.41
CA VAL A 46 -20.54 8.62 -2.78
C VAL A 46 -21.90 8.28 -3.37
N ARG A 47 -22.80 7.66 -2.59
CA ARG A 47 -24.17 7.38 -3.03
C ARG A 47 -24.94 8.68 -3.32
N ALA A 48 -24.74 9.71 -2.50
CA ALA A 48 -25.35 11.02 -2.70
C ALA A 48 -24.86 11.71 -3.99
N LEU A 49 -23.57 11.57 -4.33
CA LEU A 49 -23.01 12.10 -5.58
C LEU A 49 -23.74 11.58 -6.83
N SER A 50 -24.18 10.31 -6.84
CA SER A 50 -24.90 9.74 -7.98
C SER A 50 -26.18 10.50 -8.34
N ALA A 51 -26.84 11.09 -7.34
CA ALA A 51 -28.04 11.89 -7.55
C ALA A 51 -27.69 13.21 -8.24
N LEU A 52 -26.51 13.79 -7.98
CA LEU A 52 -26.07 15.06 -8.55
C LEU A 52 -25.55 14.95 -9.99
N MET A 53 -25.19 13.75 -10.44
CA MET A 53 -24.67 13.56 -11.79
C MET A 53 -25.72 13.96 -12.85
N PRO A 54 -25.32 14.66 -13.93
CA PRO A 54 -26.25 14.98 -15.01
C PRO A 54 -26.68 13.70 -15.74
N GLY A 55 -27.86 13.76 -16.38
CA GLY A 55 -28.34 12.70 -17.26
C GLY A 55 -27.36 12.45 -18.41
N VAL A 56 -27.36 11.21 -18.91
CA VAL A 56 -26.54 10.76 -20.03
C VAL A 56 -27.43 10.27 -21.15
N ASP A 57 -27.22 10.81 -22.34
CA ASP A 57 -27.86 10.35 -23.58
C ASP A 57 -27.13 9.10 -24.06
N VAL A 58 -27.85 8.00 -24.28
CA VAL A 58 -27.30 6.72 -24.73
C VAL A 58 -28.03 6.22 -25.97
N VAL A 59 -27.32 5.50 -26.84
CA VAL A 59 -27.93 4.83 -28.00
C VAL A 59 -28.96 3.82 -27.50
N ALA A 60 -30.19 3.89 -28.03
CA ALA A 60 -31.29 3.03 -27.60
C ALA A 60 -30.96 1.55 -27.84
N GLY A 61 -31.10 0.72 -26.80
CA GLY A 61 -30.83 -0.73 -26.87
C GLY A 61 -29.36 -1.15 -26.86
N CYS A 62 -28.41 -0.22 -26.81
CA CYS A 62 -26.98 -0.53 -26.69
C CYS A 62 -26.64 -0.95 -25.26
N ARG A 63 -26.16 -2.19 -25.07
CA ARG A 63 -25.78 -2.72 -23.74
C ARG A 63 -24.58 -1.99 -23.14
N PHE A 64 -23.73 -1.39 -23.98
CA PHE A 64 -22.52 -0.67 -23.59
C PHE A 64 -22.73 0.84 -23.41
N SER A 65 -23.97 1.34 -23.54
CA SER A 65 -24.32 2.75 -23.28
C SER A 65 -23.53 3.77 -24.09
N CYS A 66 -23.30 3.47 -25.38
CA CYS A 66 -22.56 4.35 -26.29
C CYS A 66 -23.19 5.75 -26.40
N ASP A 67 -22.34 6.75 -26.64
CA ASP A 67 -22.76 8.13 -26.89
C ASP A 67 -23.41 8.27 -28.28
N PRO A 68 -24.66 8.78 -28.40
CA PRO A 68 -25.29 9.02 -29.69
C PRO A 68 -24.54 10.01 -30.58
N ALA A 69 -23.85 10.99 -30.01
CA ALA A 69 -23.09 12.00 -30.76
C ALA A 69 -21.74 11.48 -31.28
N GLY A 70 -21.24 10.40 -30.70
CA GLY A 70 -19.95 9.80 -31.03
C GLY A 70 -19.86 8.36 -30.53
N PRO A 71 -20.60 7.42 -31.15
CA PRO A 71 -20.63 6.04 -30.70
C PRO A 71 -19.24 5.39 -30.80
N ASP A 72 -18.91 4.50 -29.86
CA ASP A 72 -17.63 3.79 -29.89
C ASP A 72 -17.58 2.88 -31.13
N PRO A 73 -16.63 3.10 -32.06
CA PRO A 73 -16.54 2.30 -33.29
C PRO A 73 -16.23 0.83 -33.03
N ALA A 74 -15.71 0.49 -31.85
CA ALA A 74 -15.43 -0.89 -31.45
C ALA A 74 -16.52 -1.52 -30.58
N CYS A 75 -17.66 -0.84 -30.38
CA CYS A 75 -18.75 -1.37 -29.57
C CYS A 75 -19.22 -2.74 -30.10
N PRO A 76 -19.33 -3.77 -29.23
CA PRO A 76 -19.83 -5.09 -29.66
C PRO A 76 -21.29 -5.11 -30.13
N ASP A 77 -22.08 -4.09 -29.78
CA ASP A 77 -23.47 -3.92 -30.25
C ASP A 77 -23.56 -2.99 -31.48
N GLY A 78 -22.41 -2.54 -32.00
CA GLY A 78 -22.32 -1.71 -33.18
C GLY A 78 -22.38 -2.51 -34.49
N PRO A 79 -22.47 -1.82 -35.65
CA PRO A 79 -22.53 -0.37 -35.79
C PRO A 79 -23.87 0.22 -35.35
N HIS A 80 -23.86 1.45 -34.82
CA HIS A 80 -25.05 2.18 -34.38
C HIS A 80 -25.49 3.18 -35.45
N GLU A 81 -26.75 3.10 -35.91
CA GLU A 81 -27.30 4.10 -36.82
C GLU A 81 -27.66 5.41 -36.07
N PRO A 82 -27.51 6.58 -36.71
CA PRO A 82 -27.90 7.85 -36.11
C PRO A 82 -29.42 7.90 -35.88
N GLY A 83 -29.86 8.33 -34.68
CA GLY A 83 -31.22 8.86 -34.49
C GLY A 83 -32.01 8.32 -33.29
N ALA A 84 -31.76 7.09 -32.82
CA ALA A 84 -32.46 6.56 -31.64
C ALA A 84 -31.58 6.69 -30.39
N PHE A 85 -31.90 7.65 -29.52
CA PHE A 85 -31.28 7.80 -28.22
C PHE A 85 -32.31 7.89 -27.10
N GLU A 86 -31.90 7.51 -25.89
CA GLU A 86 -32.66 7.69 -24.67
C GLU A 86 -31.79 8.43 -23.64
N THR A 87 -32.39 9.37 -22.92
CA THR A 87 -31.73 10.03 -21.79
C THR A 87 -32.03 9.25 -20.52
N ARG A 88 -30.99 8.88 -19.77
CA ARG A 88 -31.13 8.17 -18.50
C ARG A 88 -30.24 8.77 -17.41
N PRO A 89 -30.53 8.56 -16.12
CA PRO A 89 -29.60 8.95 -15.06
C PRO A 89 -28.26 8.21 -15.19
N ALA A 90 -27.18 8.84 -14.73
CA ALA A 90 -25.88 8.20 -14.61
C ALA A 90 -25.99 6.98 -13.68
N ARG A 91 -25.45 5.83 -14.10
CA ARG A 91 -25.48 4.60 -13.30
C ARG A 91 -24.40 4.67 -12.23
N MET A 92 -24.75 4.32 -11.00
CA MET A 92 -23.78 4.01 -9.96
C MET A 92 -23.72 2.49 -9.82
N VAL A 93 -22.57 1.91 -10.12
CA VAL A 93 -22.31 0.48 -10.06
C VAL A 93 -21.41 0.21 -8.86
N GLU A 94 -21.81 -0.76 -8.04
CA GLU A 94 -21.07 -1.15 -6.85
C GLU A 94 -20.35 -2.49 -7.11
N LEU A 95 -19.03 -2.49 -6.89
CA LEU A 95 -18.20 -3.70 -7.02
C LEU A 95 -18.12 -4.39 -5.65
N PRO A 96 -18.71 -5.59 -5.49
CA PRO A 96 -18.60 -6.33 -4.24
C PRO A 96 -17.18 -6.90 -4.07
N VAL A 97 -16.71 -6.99 -2.82
CA VAL A 97 -15.37 -7.52 -2.47
C VAL A 97 -15.14 -8.94 -3.03
N GLY A 98 -16.20 -9.76 -3.11
CA GLY A 98 -16.16 -11.11 -3.66
C GLY A 98 -16.41 -11.23 -5.16
N ALA A 99 -16.36 -10.13 -5.92
CA ALA A 99 -16.56 -10.16 -7.37
C ALA A 99 -15.51 -11.04 -8.07
N SER A 100 -15.94 -11.84 -9.02
CA SER A 100 -15.03 -12.52 -9.94
C SER A 100 -14.57 -11.57 -11.05
N GLU A 101 -13.46 -11.90 -11.68
CA GLU A 101 -12.97 -11.19 -12.86
C GLU A 101 -14.03 -11.17 -13.97
N ASP A 102 -14.67 -12.30 -14.24
CA ASP A 102 -15.74 -12.47 -15.22
C ASP A 102 -16.92 -11.52 -14.97
N ARG A 103 -17.26 -11.25 -13.70
CA ARG A 103 -18.29 -10.27 -13.35
C ARG A 103 -17.83 -8.83 -13.58
N LEU A 104 -16.54 -8.54 -13.40
CA LEU A 104 -15.97 -7.22 -13.60
C LEU A 104 -15.87 -6.86 -15.09
N VAL A 105 -15.17 -7.68 -15.88
CA VAL A 105 -14.87 -7.39 -17.29
C VAL A 105 -15.93 -7.92 -18.26
N GLY A 106 -16.71 -8.92 -17.86
CA GLY A 106 -17.66 -9.64 -18.71
C GLY A 106 -17.17 -11.05 -19.03
N ALA A 107 -18.09 -11.90 -19.46
CA ALA A 107 -17.84 -13.32 -19.67
C ALA A 107 -18.45 -13.79 -21.00
N LEU A 108 -17.94 -14.91 -21.51
CA LEU A 108 -18.65 -15.65 -22.55
C LEU A 108 -19.80 -16.42 -21.90
N ASP A 109 -20.99 -16.37 -22.50
CA ASP A 109 -22.10 -17.25 -22.14
C ASP A 109 -21.78 -18.67 -22.59
N ILE A 110 -21.20 -19.46 -21.67
CA ILE A 110 -20.80 -20.85 -21.88
C ILE A 110 -22.04 -21.73 -22.13
N GLU A 111 -23.19 -21.39 -21.54
CA GLU A 111 -24.41 -22.19 -21.71
C GLU A 111 -24.91 -22.09 -23.15
N ARG A 112 -25.03 -20.88 -23.70
CA ARG A 112 -25.37 -20.68 -25.11
C ARG A 112 -24.27 -21.17 -26.05
N ALA A 113 -22.99 -21.05 -25.66
CA ALA A 113 -21.90 -21.59 -26.47
C ALA A 113 -21.91 -23.13 -26.54
N LEU A 114 -22.28 -23.82 -25.46
CA LEU A 114 -22.32 -25.30 -25.42
C LEU A 114 -23.65 -25.89 -25.92
N ALA A 115 -24.78 -25.24 -25.63
CA ALA A 115 -26.12 -25.70 -26.00
C ALA A 115 -26.49 -25.28 -27.44
N GLU A 116 -26.28 -24.01 -27.78
CA GLU A 116 -26.68 -23.42 -29.06
C GLU A 116 -25.52 -23.30 -30.06
N GLY A 117 -24.27 -23.37 -29.59
CA GLY A 117 -23.08 -23.16 -30.43
C GLY A 117 -22.81 -21.69 -30.75
N VAL A 118 -23.49 -20.76 -30.08
CA VAL A 118 -23.38 -19.30 -30.30
C VAL A 118 -22.42 -18.70 -29.28
N LYS A 119 -21.39 -17.99 -29.75
CA LYS A 119 -20.48 -17.22 -28.89
C LYS A 119 -21.15 -15.88 -28.54
N ALA A 120 -21.84 -15.81 -27.40
CA ALA A 120 -22.41 -14.57 -26.89
C ALA A 120 -21.53 -14.02 -25.75
N PHE A 121 -21.20 -12.73 -25.81
CA PHE A 121 -20.49 -12.03 -24.74
C PHE A 121 -21.51 -11.30 -23.85
N GLU A 122 -21.43 -11.55 -22.55
CA GLU A 122 -22.18 -10.86 -21.52
C GLU A 122 -21.34 -9.72 -20.93
N PRO A 123 -21.82 -8.47 -21.01
CA PRO A 123 -21.11 -7.33 -20.43
C PRO A 123 -20.95 -7.46 -18.91
N GLY A 124 -19.79 -7.05 -18.40
CA GLY A 124 -19.51 -6.99 -16.97
C GLY A 124 -19.85 -5.63 -16.33
N LEU A 125 -19.50 -5.48 -15.06
CA LEU A 125 -19.70 -4.26 -14.28
C LEU A 125 -19.00 -3.03 -14.89
N LEU A 126 -17.87 -3.21 -15.58
CA LEU A 126 -17.19 -2.10 -16.28
C LEU A 126 -18.03 -1.52 -17.42
N ALA A 127 -18.82 -2.34 -18.12
CA ALA A 127 -19.73 -1.88 -19.14
C ALA A 127 -20.93 -1.16 -18.52
N ASP A 128 -21.48 -1.69 -17.42
CA ASP A 128 -22.57 -1.04 -16.68
C ASP A 128 -22.18 0.32 -16.09
N ALA A 129 -20.91 0.45 -15.66
CA ALA A 129 -20.37 1.68 -15.09
C ALA A 129 -20.05 2.73 -16.16
N HIS A 130 -20.03 2.38 -17.44
CA HIS A 130 -19.68 3.32 -18.51
C HIS A 130 -20.58 4.58 -18.48
N ARG A 131 -19.93 5.75 -18.49
CA ARG A 131 -20.52 7.08 -18.34
C ARG A 131 -21.32 7.25 -17.03
N GLY A 132 -20.87 6.56 -15.99
CA GLY A 132 -21.41 6.58 -14.64
C GLY A 132 -20.32 6.61 -13.57
N ILE A 133 -20.63 6.02 -12.43
CA ILE A 133 -19.74 5.92 -11.26
C ILE A 133 -19.50 4.43 -10.98
N LEU A 134 -18.24 4.05 -10.80
CA LEU A 134 -17.86 2.74 -10.26
C LEU A 134 -17.39 2.92 -8.82
N TYR A 135 -18.20 2.45 -7.88
CA TYR A 135 -17.92 2.47 -6.46
C TYR A 135 -17.36 1.12 -6.01
N VAL A 136 -16.26 1.17 -5.27
CA VAL A 136 -15.62 0.00 -4.68
C VAL A 136 -15.51 0.21 -3.18
N ASP A 137 -16.24 -0.59 -2.42
CA ASP A 137 -16.13 -0.59 -0.97
C ASP A 137 -14.95 -1.45 -0.53
N GLU A 138 -14.15 -0.96 0.40
CA GLU A 138 -12.99 -1.69 0.97
C GLU A 138 -12.06 -2.24 -0.12
N VAL A 139 -11.55 -1.36 -0.99
CA VAL A 139 -10.67 -1.70 -2.14
C VAL A 139 -9.45 -2.53 -1.70
N ASN A 140 -8.97 -2.32 -0.47
CA ASN A 140 -7.86 -3.06 0.12
C ASN A 140 -8.14 -4.58 0.30
N LEU A 141 -9.41 -5.00 0.29
CA LEU A 141 -9.82 -6.39 0.40
C LEU A 141 -9.98 -7.09 -0.97
N LEU A 142 -9.99 -6.32 -2.06
CA LEU A 142 -10.05 -6.90 -3.41
C LEU A 142 -8.77 -7.65 -3.76
N HIS A 143 -8.92 -8.63 -4.66
CA HIS A 143 -7.77 -9.32 -5.22
C HIS A 143 -6.95 -8.37 -6.11
N ASP A 144 -5.63 -8.36 -5.93
CA ASP A 144 -4.69 -7.46 -6.64
C ASP A 144 -4.97 -7.35 -8.14
N HIS A 145 -5.15 -8.47 -8.83
CA HIS A 145 -5.40 -8.50 -10.28
C HIS A 145 -6.71 -7.81 -10.70
N LEU A 146 -7.76 -7.82 -9.85
CA LEU A 146 -9.00 -7.10 -10.14
C LEU A 146 -8.78 -5.61 -10.01
N VAL A 147 -8.01 -5.19 -9.00
CA VAL A 147 -7.67 -3.79 -8.79
C VAL A 147 -6.83 -3.27 -9.96
N ASP A 148 -5.86 -4.06 -10.44
CA ASP A 148 -5.06 -3.74 -11.64
C ASP A 148 -5.95 -3.52 -12.88
N LEU A 149 -6.83 -4.48 -13.19
CA LEU A 149 -7.74 -4.40 -14.34
C LEU A 149 -8.67 -3.19 -14.26
N LEU A 150 -9.17 -2.91 -13.06
CA LEU A 150 -10.09 -1.81 -12.82
C LEU A 150 -9.39 -0.45 -13.02
N LEU A 151 -8.18 -0.31 -12.49
CA LEU A 151 -7.37 0.89 -12.66
C LEU A 151 -6.85 1.05 -14.10
N ASP A 152 -6.61 -0.06 -14.82
CA ASP A 152 -6.27 -0.04 -16.25
C ASP A 152 -7.46 0.49 -17.05
N ALA A 153 -8.65 -0.06 -16.81
CA ALA A 153 -9.87 0.37 -17.46
C ALA A 153 -10.20 1.85 -17.16
N ALA A 154 -10.04 2.28 -15.91
CA ALA A 154 -10.25 3.68 -15.52
C ALA A 154 -9.27 4.65 -16.19
N ALA A 155 -7.99 4.27 -16.31
CA ALA A 155 -6.97 5.11 -16.93
C ALA A 155 -7.07 5.14 -18.47
N MET A 156 -7.33 4.00 -19.10
CA MET A 156 -7.45 3.88 -20.56
C MET A 156 -8.83 4.33 -21.08
N GLY A 157 -9.84 4.32 -20.21
CA GLY A 157 -11.23 4.60 -20.58
C GLY A 157 -11.86 3.53 -21.48
N ALA A 158 -11.28 2.33 -21.53
CA ALA A 158 -11.73 1.19 -22.32
C ALA A 158 -11.36 -0.12 -21.61
N SER A 159 -12.19 -1.14 -21.77
CA SER A 159 -11.93 -2.50 -21.31
C SER A 159 -11.60 -3.41 -22.49
N TYR A 160 -10.62 -4.27 -22.31
CA TYR A 160 -10.16 -5.25 -23.30
C TYR A 160 -10.29 -6.65 -22.70
N VAL A 161 -11.02 -7.51 -23.38
CA VAL A 161 -11.23 -8.90 -22.99
C VAL A 161 -10.70 -9.79 -24.10
N GLU A 162 -9.53 -10.38 -23.88
CA GLU A 162 -8.88 -11.32 -24.80
C GLU A 162 -8.81 -12.71 -24.17
N ARG A 163 -9.91 -13.46 -24.25
CA ARG A 163 -10.05 -14.77 -23.59
C ARG A 163 -10.87 -15.75 -24.40
N GLU A 164 -10.54 -17.03 -24.27
CA GLU A 164 -11.32 -18.15 -24.85
C GLU A 164 -11.57 -18.02 -26.37
N GLY A 165 -10.63 -17.37 -27.09
CA GLY A 165 -10.73 -17.11 -28.52
C GLY A 165 -11.76 -16.02 -28.89
N VAL A 166 -12.07 -15.12 -27.94
CA VAL A 166 -12.84 -13.90 -28.12
C VAL A 166 -11.94 -12.71 -27.76
N SER A 167 -11.89 -11.74 -28.66
CA SER A 167 -11.27 -10.43 -28.43
C SER A 167 -12.38 -9.40 -28.52
N VAL A 168 -12.75 -8.83 -27.38
CA VAL A 168 -13.80 -7.81 -27.24
C VAL A 168 -13.16 -6.57 -26.62
N ARG A 169 -13.43 -5.42 -27.22
CA ARG A 169 -13.07 -4.10 -26.69
C ARG A 169 -14.35 -3.30 -26.54
N HIS A 170 -14.50 -2.57 -25.43
CA HIS A 170 -15.59 -1.60 -25.30
C HIS A 170 -15.14 -0.40 -24.47
N ALA A 171 -15.78 0.75 -24.69
CA ALA A 171 -15.57 1.94 -23.87
C ALA A 171 -15.94 1.67 -22.39
N ALA A 172 -15.14 2.23 -21.48
CA ALA A 172 -15.26 2.06 -20.04
C ALA A 172 -14.80 3.34 -19.31
N ARG A 173 -15.27 4.51 -19.77
CA ARG A 173 -15.06 5.80 -19.10
C ARG A 173 -16.03 5.95 -17.93
N PHE A 174 -15.55 5.93 -16.69
CA PHE A 174 -16.37 6.07 -15.49
C PHE A 174 -15.61 6.82 -14.40
N LEU A 175 -16.36 7.38 -13.43
CA LEU A 175 -15.79 7.97 -12.23
C LEU A 175 -15.48 6.87 -11.23
N LEU A 176 -14.21 6.61 -10.96
CA LEU A 176 -13.78 5.62 -9.98
C LEU A 176 -13.78 6.22 -8.56
N VAL A 177 -14.52 5.61 -7.65
CA VAL A 177 -14.42 5.91 -6.22
C VAL A 177 -14.13 4.64 -5.44
N GLY A 178 -12.99 4.62 -4.77
CA GLY A 178 -12.60 3.56 -3.86
C GLY A 178 -12.65 4.04 -2.42
N THR A 179 -13.21 3.25 -1.50
CA THR A 179 -13.05 3.47 -0.06
C THR A 179 -12.11 2.42 0.52
N MET A 180 -11.41 2.77 1.60
CA MET A 180 -10.70 1.78 2.40
C MET A 180 -10.72 2.13 3.88
N ASN A 181 -10.54 1.11 4.72
CA ASN A 181 -10.19 1.28 6.12
C ASN A 181 -8.71 0.90 6.30
N PRO A 182 -7.81 1.85 6.64
CA PRO A 182 -6.39 1.56 6.85
C PRO A 182 -6.13 0.45 7.88
N GLU A 183 -7.02 0.28 8.87
CA GLU A 183 -6.89 -0.76 9.89
C GLU A 183 -7.02 -2.19 9.34
N GLU A 184 -7.71 -2.37 8.22
CA GLU A 184 -7.96 -3.67 7.59
C GLU A 184 -6.88 -4.07 6.58
N GLY A 185 -5.85 -3.23 6.43
CA GLY A 185 -4.71 -3.43 5.54
C GLY A 185 -4.58 -2.33 4.51
N GLU A 186 -3.35 -2.11 4.06
CA GLU A 186 -3.04 -1.10 3.05
C GLU A 186 -3.04 -1.67 1.63
N LEU A 187 -3.36 -0.81 0.67
CA LEU A 187 -3.16 -1.08 -0.74
C LEU A 187 -1.67 -1.01 -1.10
N ARG A 188 -1.27 -1.77 -2.12
CA ARG A 188 0.11 -1.72 -2.64
C ARG A 188 0.43 -0.29 -3.08
N PRO A 189 1.66 0.22 -2.82
CA PRO A 189 2.07 1.54 -3.29
C PRO A 189 1.87 1.75 -4.80
N GLN A 190 2.11 0.71 -5.61
CA GLN A 190 1.90 0.76 -7.06
C GLN A 190 0.43 0.94 -7.46
N LEU A 191 -0.52 0.45 -6.65
CA LEU A 191 -1.95 0.60 -6.89
C LEU A 191 -2.46 1.94 -6.34
N LEU A 192 -1.92 2.37 -5.20
CA LEU A 192 -2.21 3.68 -4.62
C LEU A 192 -1.85 4.80 -5.59
N ASP A 193 -0.64 4.77 -6.17
CA ASP A 193 -0.17 5.77 -7.14
C ASP A 193 -1.03 5.87 -8.41
N ARG A 194 -1.88 4.87 -8.69
CA ARG A 194 -2.80 4.88 -9.83
C ARG A 194 -4.10 5.62 -9.54
N PHE A 195 -4.45 5.86 -8.29
CA PHE A 195 -5.53 6.77 -7.94
C PHE A 195 -5.09 8.21 -8.14
N GLY A 196 -5.97 9.01 -8.76
CA GLY A 196 -5.77 10.44 -8.95
C GLY A 196 -5.63 11.13 -7.60
N LEU A 197 -6.71 11.16 -6.83
CA LEU A 197 -6.80 11.87 -5.57
C LEU A 197 -6.94 10.91 -4.39
N THR A 198 -6.42 11.30 -3.24
CA THR A 198 -6.68 10.65 -1.96
C THR A 198 -7.22 11.66 -0.96
N VAL A 199 -8.24 11.26 -0.21
CA VAL A 199 -8.80 12.06 0.89
C VAL A 199 -8.82 11.22 2.15
N GLU A 200 -8.34 11.81 3.25
CA GLU A 200 -8.48 11.23 4.58
C GLU A 200 -9.73 11.80 5.25
N VAL A 201 -10.59 10.90 5.73
CA VAL A 201 -11.85 11.24 6.40
C VAL A 201 -11.79 10.70 7.81
N ALA A 202 -11.70 11.62 8.77
CA ALA A 202 -11.75 11.33 10.19
C ALA A 202 -13.13 11.70 10.77
N ALA A 203 -13.53 11.03 11.85
CA ALA A 203 -14.67 11.47 12.62
C ALA A 203 -14.32 12.80 13.30
N SER A 204 -15.17 13.83 13.10
CA SER A 204 -14.98 15.12 13.75
C SER A 204 -14.95 14.97 15.28
N ARG A 205 -13.97 15.62 15.92
CA ARG A 205 -13.85 15.68 17.38
C ARG A 205 -14.68 16.82 17.98
N GLU A 206 -15.20 17.72 17.15
CA GLU A 206 -15.98 18.88 17.58
C GLU A 206 -17.42 18.45 17.96
N PRO A 207 -17.86 18.68 19.22
CA PRO A 207 -19.18 18.26 19.67
C PRO A 207 -20.33 18.79 18.80
N ASP A 208 -20.26 20.05 18.38
CA ASP A 208 -21.33 20.70 17.62
C ASP A 208 -21.51 20.08 16.22
N GLN A 209 -20.41 19.75 15.53
CA GLN A 209 -20.48 19.02 14.26
C GLN A 209 -21.08 17.62 14.44
N ARG A 210 -20.70 16.91 15.50
CA ARG A 210 -21.26 15.57 15.79
C ARG A 210 -22.75 15.62 16.08
N VAL A 211 -23.20 16.61 16.85
CA VAL A 211 -24.63 16.85 17.12
C VAL A 211 -25.38 17.12 15.81
N GLU A 212 -24.81 17.94 14.93
CA GLU A 212 -25.43 18.27 13.65
C GLU A 212 -25.53 17.06 12.71
N VAL A 213 -24.49 16.22 12.64
CA VAL A 213 -24.53 14.95 11.90
C VAL A 213 -25.67 14.06 12.39
N VAL A 214 -25.79 13.87 13.71
CA VAL A 214 -26.84 13.05 14.31
C VAL A 214 -28.22 13.66 14.04
N ARG A 215 -28.38 14.97 14.22
CA ARG A 215 -29.63 15.69 13.97
C ARG A 215 -30.11 15.53 12.53
N ARG A 216 -29.22 15.76 11.55
CA ARG A 216 -29.55 15.59 10.13
C ARG A 216 -29.89 14.15 9.79
N ARG A 217 -29.17 13.19 10.38
CA ARG A 217 -29.43 11.77 10.14
C ARG A 217 -30.79 11.34 10.67
N LEU A 218 -31.15 11.70 11.90
CA LEU A 218 -32.45 11.40 12.48
C LEU A 218 -33.58 12.05 11.69
N ALA A 219 -33.43 13.34 11.31
CA ALA A 219 -34.44 14.03 10.51
C ALA A 219 -34.63 13.42 9.11
N TYR A 220 -33.58 12.82 8.54
CA TYR A 220 -33.67 12.07 7.28
C TYR A 220 -34.33 10.71 7.49
N ASP A 221 -34.00 9.98 8.56
CA ASP A 221 -34.59 8.67 8.84
C ASP A 221 -36.10 8.79 9.17
N ASP A 222 -36.53 9.89 9.79
CA ASP A 222 -37.94 10.20 10.11
C ASP A 222 -38.79 10.54 8.87
N ASP A 223 -38.27 11.39 7.96
CA ASP A 223 -38.92 11.76 6.70
C ASP A 223 -37.89 11.98 5.58
N PRO A 224 -37.49 10.91 4.85
CA PRO A 224 -36.49 11.03 3.79
C PRO A 224 -36.93 11.96 2.66
N THR A 225 -38.23 11.96 2.34
CA THR A 225 -38.79 12.76 1.24
C THR A 225 -38.83 14.25 1.56
N GLY A 226 -39.35 14.62 2.73
CA GLY A 226 -39.37 16.01 3.18
C GLY A 226 -37.96 16.51 3.51
N PHE A 227 -37.07 15.65 4.01
CA PHE A 227 -35.67 16.00 4.17
C PHE A 227 -35.03 16.36 2.82
N ALA A 228 -35.14 15.50 1.81
CA ALA A 228 -34.58 15.78 0.49
C ALA A 228 -35.18 17.04 -0.15
N ALA A 229 -36.49 17.28 0.03
CA ALA A 229 -37.14 18.48 -0.48
C ALA A 229 -36.54 19.78 0.11
N ARG A 230 -36.13 19.77 1.39
CA ARG A 230 -35.47 20.94 2.02
C ARG A 230 -34.11 21.28 1.42
N TRP A 231 -33.39 20.29 0.88
CA TRP A 231 -32.06 20.46 0.29
C TRP A 231 -32.06 20.53 -1.24
N ALA A 232 -33.24 20.45 -1.87
CA ALA A 232 -33.38 20.34 -3.32
C ALA A 232 -32.82 21.55 -4.08
N ASP A 233 -32.98 22.76 -3.53
CA ASP A 233 -32.45 23.99 -4.14
C ASP A 233 -30.91 24.00 -4.12
N GLU A 234 -30.31 23.61 -3.00
CA GLU A 234 -28.85 23.51 -2.88
C GLU A 234 -28.28 22.40 -3.78
N GLU A 235 -28.92 21.23 -3.85
CA GLU A 235 -28.50 20.16 -4.76
C GLU A 235 -28.62 20.59 -6.23
N SER A 236 -29.67 21.33 -6.58
CA SER A 236 -29.85 21.87 -7.92
C SER A 236 -28.79 22.89 -8.29
N ALA A 237 -28.39 23.75 -7.34
CA ALA A 237 -27.29 24.69 -7.52
C ALA A 237 -25.95 23.97 -7.75
N VAL A 238 -25.65 22.93 -6.96
CA VAL A 238 -24.44 22.11 -7.16
C VAL A 238 -24.47 21.39 -8.50
N ARG A 239 -25.61 20.81 -8.91
CA ARG A 239 -25.77 20.17 -10.22
C ARG A 239 -25.51 21.15 -11.36
N ALA A 240 -26.11 22.35 -11.30
CA ALA A 240 -25.90 23.39 -12.30
C ALA A 240 -24.43 23.80 -12.38
N ARG A 241 -23.75 23.92 -11.23
CA ARG A 241 -22.31 24.21 -11.16
C ARG A 241 -21.46 23.10 -11.77
N ILE A 242 -21.79 21.82 -11.56
CA ILE A 242 -21.07 20.70 -12.21
C ILE A 242 -21.20 20.80 -13.73
N VAL A 243 -22.40 21.07 -14.25
CA VAL A 243 -22.64 21.21 -15.69
C VAL A 243 -21.86 22.41 -16.25
N ALA A 244 -21.91 23.56 -15.60
CA ALA A 244 -21.18 24.76 -16.02
C ALA A 244 -19.66 24.52 -16.02
N ALA A 245 -19.12 23.92 -14.95
CA ALA A 245 -17.69 23.61 -14.85
C ALA A 245 -17.24 22.61 -15.93
N ARG A 246 -18.05 21.58 -16.24
CA ARG A 246 -17.76 20.64 -17.34
C ARG A 246 -17.70 21.33 -18.71
N GLN A 247 -18.58 22.30 -18.95
CA GLN A 247 -18.60 23.09 -20.18
C GLN A 247 -17.42 24.05 -20.27
N LEU A 248 -17.00 24.62 -19.13
CA LEU A 248 -15.88 25.55 -19.06
C LEU A 248 -14.51 24.85 -19.14
N LEU A 249 -14.39 23.62 -18.64
CA LEU A 249 -13.13 22.87 -18.51
C LEU A 249 -12.23 22.89 -19.77
N PRO A 250 -12.74 22.71 -21.01
CA PRO A 250 -11.89 22.74 -22.21
C PRO A 250 -11.28 24.12 -22.52
N SER A 251 -11.82 25.20 -21.94
CA SER A 251 -11.34 26.57 -22.14
C SER A 251 -10.34 27.03 -21.08
N VAL A 252 -10.15 26.24 -20.01
CA VAL A 252 -9.24 26.60 -18.91
C VAL A 252 -7.79 26.46 -19.36
N ARG A 253 -7.00 27.51 -19.14
CA ARG A 253 -5.58 27.58 -19.47
C ARG A 253 -4.74 27.30 -18.23
N LEU A 254 -3.84 26.34 -18.38
CA LEU A 254 -2.78 26.08 -17.43
C LEU A 254 -1.52 26.81 -17.93
N GLY A 255 -1.18 27.93 -17.30
CA GLY A 255 -0.03 28.74 -17.69
C GLY A 255 1.31 28.13 -17.29
N ASP A 256 2.38 28.56 -17.94
CA ASP A 256 3.76 28.13 -17.65
C ASP A 256 4.17 28.33 -16.17
N PRO A 257 3.80 29.43 -15.48
CA PRO A 257 4.09 29.57 -14.05
C PRO A 257 3.48 28.44 -13.20
N ALA A 258 2.20 28.11 -13.44
CA ALA A 258 1.53 27.02 -12.73
C ALA A 258 2.15 25.65 -13.06
N LEU A 259 2.57 25.42 -14.31
CA LEU A 259 3.31 24.20 -14.68
C LEU A 259 4.65 24.09 -13.95
N ARG A 260 5.41 25.18 -13.85
CA ARG A 260 6.66 25.22 -13.09
C ARG A 260 6.44 24.95 -11.61
N GLN A 261 5.42 25.58 -11.00
CA GLN A 261 5.05 25.31 -9.61
C GLN A 261 4.70 23.83 -9.39
N ILE A 262 3.91 23.23 -10.28
CA ILE A 262 3.55 21.81 -10.19
C ILE A 262 4.80 20.93 -10.26
N ALA A 263 5.67 21.16 -11.25
CA ALA A 263 6.88 20.36 -11.45
C ALA A 263 7.87 20.52 -10.28
N ALA A 264 8.07 21.76 -9.79
CA ALA A 264 8.92 22.06 -8.65
C ALA A 264 8.40 21.39 -7.37
N THR A 265 7.09 21.46 -7.14
CA THR A 265 6.44 20.78 -6.01
C THR A 265 6.64 19.27 -6.11
N CYS A 266 6.36 18.65 -7.26
CA CYS A 266 6.54 17.21 -7.44
C CYS A 266 8.00 16.77 -7.22
N ALA A 267 8.96 17.58 -7.67
CA ALA A 267 10.39 17.35 -7.45
C ALA A 267 10.79 17.48 -5.97
N ALA A 268 10.33 18.53 -5.28
CA ALA A 268 10.62 18.80 -3.88
C ALA A 268 10.08 17.70 -2.93
N PHE A 269 8.99 17.05 -3.32
CA PHE A 269 8.39 15.92 -2.59
C PHE A 269 8.89 14.53 -3.04
N GLU A 270 9.92 14.48 -3.90
CA GLU A 270 10.58 13.24 -4.36
C GLU A 270 9.59 12.19 -4.91
N VAL A 271 8.61 12.65 -5.70
CA VAL A 271 7.60 11.77 -6.27
C VAL A 271 8.14 10.96 -7.44
N ASP A 272 7.81 9.66 -7.48
CA ASP A 272 8.25 8.77 -8.56
C ASP A 272 7.47 9.02 -9.87
N GLY A 273 8.18 9.54 -10.88
CA GLY A 273 7.65 9.72 -12.24
C GLY A 273 6.65 10.86 -12.41
N MET A 274 6.18 11.08 -13.64
CA MET A 274 5.40 12.27 -14.01
C MET A 274 3.88 12.17 -13.77
N ARG A 275 3.41 11.11 -13.10
CA ARG A 275 1.96 10.92 -12.93
C ARG A 275 1.38 11.94 -11.96
N ALA A 276 2.12 12.30 -10.92
CA ALA A 276 1.70 13.34 -9.98
C ALA A 276 1.53 14.68 -10.68
N ASP A 277 2.49 15.06 -11.54
CA ASP A 277 2.45 16.30 -12.32
C ASP A 277 1.17 16.37 -13.18
N ILE A 278 0.86 15.30 -13.91
CA ILE A 278 -0.33 15.22 -14.77
C ILE A 278 -1.61 15.32 -13.94
N VAL A 279 -1.67 14.62 -12.81
CA VAL A 279 -2.86 14.63 -11.95
C VAL A 279 -3.03 15.99 -11.27
N MET A 280 -1.96 16.60 -10.77
CA MET A 280 -1.99 17.95 -10.21
C MET A 280 -2.44 18.97 -11.25
N ALA A 281 -1.87 18.93 -12.46
CA ALA A 281 -2.29 19.79 -13.57
C ALA A 281 -3.79 19.66 -13.85
N ARG A 282 -4.28 18.43 -14.04
CA ARG A 282 -5.71 18.17 -14.30
C ARG A 282 -6.61 18.60 -13.15
N THR A 283 -6.14 18.43 -11.91
CA THR A 283 -6.89 18.80 -10.70
C THR A 283 -6.96 20.31 -10.56
N ALA A 284 -5.85 21.03 -10.77
CA ALA A 284 -5.80 22.49 -10.75
C ALA A 284 -6.68 23.10 -11.86
N THR A 285 -6.66 22.51 -13.07
CA THR A 285 -7.58 22.90 -14.17
C THR A 285 -9.04 22.65 -13.78
N ALA A 286 -9.35 21.52 -13.13
CA ALA A 286 -10.70 21.22 -12.67
C ALA A 286 -11.15 22.15 -11.53
N LEU A 287 -10.25 22.55 -10.65
CA LEU A 287 -10.49 23.53 -9.57
C LEU A 287 -10.83 24.90 -10.16
N ALA A 288 -10.04 25.40 -11.11
CA ALA A 288 -10.32 26.65 -11.81
C ALA A 288 -11.68 26.61 -12.53
N ALA A 289 -11.98 25.52 -13.25
CA ALA A 289 -13.28 25.32 -13.89
C ALA A 289 -14.43 25.30 -12.88
N TRP A 290 -14.23 24.63 -11.74
CA TRP A 290 -15.19 24.56 -10.64
C TRP A 290 -15.41 25.91 -9.98
N ALA A 291 -14.39 26.77 -9.93
CA ALA A 291 -14.47 28.16 -9.49
C ALA A 291 -15.07 29.11 -10.55
N GLY A 292 -15.37 28.63 -11.76
CA GLY A 292 -15.90 29.44 -12.86
C GLY A 292 -14.84 30.31 -13.54
N ARG A 293 -13.55 29.98 -13.37
CA ARG A 293 -12.41 30.70 -13.95
C ARG A 293 -11.85 29.95 -15.18
N THR A 294 -11.21 30.70 -16.07
CA THR A 294 -10.50 30.17 -17.26
C THR A 294 -8.99 30.12 -17.09
N GLU A 295 -8.46 30.55 -15.95
CA GLU A 295 -7.01 30.55 -15.65
C GLU A 295 -6.79 29.88 -14.30
N VAL A 296 -5.75 29.04 -14.24
CA VAL A 296 -5.31 28.34 -13.03
C VAL A 296 -4.48 29.27 -12.17
N LEU A 297 -4.83 29.40 -10.89
CA LEU A 297 -4.13 30.22 -9.90
C LEU A 297 -3.24 29.35 -9.00
N ALA A 298 -2.31 29.99 -8.28
CA ALA A 298 -1.45 29.30 -7.30
C ALA A 298 -2.26 28.58 -6.21
N GLU A 299 -3.40 29.14 -5.78
CA GLU A 299 -4.32 28.48 -4.85
C GLU A 299 -4.87 27.15 -5.38
N ASP A 300 -5.11 27.05 -6.69
CA ASP A 300 -5.58 25.82 -7.32
C ASP A 300 -4.47 24.76 -7.33
N VAL A 301 -3.22 25.19 -7.55
CA VAL A 301 -2.04 24.32 -7.51
C VAL A 301 -1.81 23.80 -6.09
N ARG A 302 -1.93 24.67 -5.08
CA ARG A 302 -1.85 24.29 -3.66
C ARG A 302 -2.90 23.23 -3.31
N GLN A 303 -4.16 23.50 -3.63
CA GLN A 303 -5.24 22.56 -3.32
C GLN A 303 -5.11 21.24 -4.11
N ALA A 304 -4.63 21.29 -5.35
CA ALA A 304 -4.33 20.09 -6.13
C ALA A 304 -3.22 19.25 -5.48
N ALA A 305 -2.18 19.90 -4.94
CA ALA A 305 -1.07 19.22 -4.24
C ALA A 305 -1.57 18.45 -3.01
N LEU A 306 -2.42 19.10 -2.18
CA LEU A 306 -3.00 18.50 -0.98
C LEU A 306 -3.82 17.24 -1.26
N LEU A 307 -4.47 17.16 -2.42
CA LEU A 307 -5.30 16.01 -2.81
C LEU A 307 -4.52 14.94 -3.58
N ALA A 308 -3.51 15.32 -4.36
CA ALA A 308 -2.83 14.41 -5.31
C ALA A 308 -1.53 13.79 -4.78
N LEU A 309 -0.81 14.47 -3.87
CA LEU A 309 0.51 14.05 -3.40
C LEU A 309 0.55 13.12 -2.17
N PRO A 310 -0.40 13.14 -1.21
CA PRO A 310 -0.24 12.40 0.05
C PRO A 310 0.06 10.90 -0.09
N HIS A 311 -0.47 10.24 -1.12
CA HIS A 311 -0.29 8.80 -1.38
C HIS A 311 0.85 8.46 -2.34
N ARG A 312 1.55 9.46 -2.88
CA ARG A 312 2.60 9.30 -3.90
C ARG A 312 4.01 9.58 -3.37
N ARG A 313 4.12 10.19 -2.18
CA ARG A 313 5.41 10.42 -1.52
C ARG A 313 6.04 9.08 -1.15
N ARG A 314 7.35 8.94 -1.40
CA ARG A 314 8.14 7.88 -0.76
C ARG A 314 8.16 8.16 0.74
N ARG A 315 7.28 7.47 1.46
CA ARG A 315 7.34 7.43 2.91
C ARG A 315 8.29 6.33 3.32
N ASN A 316 9.19 6.64 4.24
CA ASN A 316 9.68 5.60 5.10
C ASN A 316 8.48 5.06 5.91
N PRO A 317 8.43 3.77 6.27
CA PRO A 317 7.32 3.17 7.03
C PRO A 317 6.98 3.82 8.38
N PHE A 318 7.66 4.91 8.75
CA PHE A 318 7.61 5.61 10.02
C PHE A 318 7.25 7.10 9.87
N ASP A 319 7.14 7.61 8.64
CA ASP A 319 6.74 8.99 8.41
C ASP A 319 5.25 9.15 8.66
N ALA A 320 4.87 10.20 9.39
CA ALA A 320 3.48 10.49 9.68
C ALA A 320 2.66 10.63 8.38
N PRO A 321 1.43 10.09 8.35
CA PRO A 321 0.54 10.31 7.24
C PRO A 321 0.15 11.78 7.12
N GLY A 322 0.21 12.31 5.90
CA GLY A 322 -0.03 13.70 5.55
C GLY A 322 0.97 14.25 4.53
N LEU A 323 0.69 15.46 4.04
CA LEU A 323 1.66 16.32 3.35
C LEU A 323 2.21 17.32 4.38
N ASP A 324 3.48 17.69 4.26
CA ASP A 324 4.04 18.80 5.03
C ASP A 324 3.57 20.10 4.36
N GLU A 325 2.59 20.76 4.96
CA GLU A 325 1.97 21.97 4.39
C GLU A 325 2.93 23.16 4.40
N ASP A 326 3.77 23.29 5.43
CA ASP A 326 4.73 24.40 5.53
C ASP A 326 5.75 24.29 4.38
N LYS A 327 6.31 23.09 4.15
CA LYS A 327 7.19 22.84 3.00
C LYS A 327 6.49 23.05 1.65
N LEU A 328 5.21 22.70 1.54
CA LEU A 328 4.43 22.94 0.33
C LEU A 328 4.33 24.44 0.06
N ASP A 329 3.96 25.22 1.06
CA ASP A 329 3.76 26.66 0.94
C ASP A 329 5.07 27.37 0.60
N GLU A 330 6.19 27.00 1.25
CA GLU A 330 7.52 27.50 0.91
C GLU A 330 7.90 27.22 -0.57
N THR A 331 7.65 25.99 -1.05
CA THR A 331 7.96 25.62 -2.44
C THR A 331 7.07 26.38 -3.43
N LEU A 332 5.80 26.59 -3.11
CA LEU A 332 4.88 27.31 -4.01
C LEU A 332 5.20 28.81 -4.07
N GLU A 333 5.66 29.40 -2.97
CA GLU A 333 6.10 30.80 -2.91
C GLU A 333 7.39 31.01 -3.71
N GLU A 334 8.40 30.14 -3.53
CA GLU A 334 9.68 30.22 -4.24
C GLU A 334 9.48 30.19 -5.77
N PHE A 335 8.59 29.32 -6.25
CA PHE A 335 8.33 29.13 -7.68
C PHE A 335 7.09 29.89 -8.18
N GLY A 336 6.45 30.70 -7.32
CA GLY A 336 5.25 31.48 -7.61
C GLY A 336 5.50 32.94 -7.96
N GLY A 337 6.76 33.39 -7.90
CA GLY A 337 7.15 34.76 -8.22
C GLY A 337 6.83 35.17 -9.65
N SER A 338 6.03 36.22 -9.77
CA SER A 338 5.81 37.00 -10.98
C SER A 338 7.12 37.52 -11.56
N ASP A 339 7.29 37.39 -12.88
CA ASP A 339 8.24 38.14 -13.71
C ASP A 339 7.96 39.67 -13.64
N GLU A 340 8.24 40.29 -12.50
CA GLU A 340 8.43 41.75 -12.36
C GLU A 340 9.83 41.98 -11.82
N GLY A 341 10.83 41.79 -12.69
CA GLY A 341 12.23 42.05 -12.40
C GLY A 341 13.10 42.28 -13.64
N SER A 342 12.50 42.45 -14.82
CA SER A 342 13.23 42.76 -16.05
C SER A 342 12.72 44.07 -16.69
N SER A 343 12.81 45.16 -15.95
CA SER A 343 12.78 46.51 -16.52
C SER A 343 13.33 47.51 -15.51
N GLU A 344 14.64 47.70 -15.52
CA GLU A 344 15.32 49.00 -15.31
C GLU A 344 16.84 48.76 -15.33
N GLU A 345 17.42 48.83 -16.53
CA GLU A 345 18.66 49.58 -16.80
C GLU A 345 18.91 49.51 -18.32
N GLY A 346 18.36 50.50 -19.02
CA GLY A 346 18.52 50.66 -20.46
C GLY A 346 18.19 52.08 -20.87
N SER A 347 19.19 52.96 -20.78
CA SER A 347 19.44 54.18 -21.60
C SER A 347 20.55 54.96 -20.90
N SER A 348 21.65 55.43 -21.49
CA SER A 348 22.02 55.76 -22.87
C SER A 348 23.55 56.07 -22.83
N ASP A 349 24.38 56.18 -23.88
CA ASP A 349 24.28 56.69 -25.25
C ASP A 349 25.48 56.18 -26.08
N ASP A 350 25.34 56.33 -27.40
CA ASP A 350 26.23 56.04 -28.55
C ASP A 350 27.71 56.50 -28.45
N ASP A 351 28.66 55.73 -29.01
CA ASP A 351 29.18 55.86 -30.40
C ASP A 351 30.39 54.89 -30.64
N PRO A 352 30.65 54.41 -31.88
CA PRO A 352 31.74 53.49 -32.22
C PRO A 352 32.94 54.20 -32.88
N ASP A 353 34.18 53.74 -32.66
CA ASP A 353 35.22 53.59 -33.70
C ASP A 353 36.63 53.24 -33.17
N ALA A 354 37.31 52.41 -33.99
CA ALA A 354 38.74 52.38 -34.32
C ALA A 354 39.82 51.76 -33.37
N ASP A 355 40.18 50.54 -33.75
CA ASP A 355 41.53 50.05 -34.14
C ASP A 355 42.65 49.67 -33.12
N PRO A 356 43.57 48.76 -33.53
CA PRO A 356 44.25 47.78 -32.67
C PRO A 356 45.78 47.91 -32.55
N ASP A 357 46.35 47.28 -31.50
CA ASP A 357 47.71 46.69 -31.34
C ASP A 357 48.97 47.56 -31.64
N PRO A 358 50.23 47.11 -31.36
CA PRO A 358 50.79 46.18 -30.35
C PRO A 358 52.07 46.74 -29.67
N ASP A 359 52.68 46.01 -28.71
CA ASP A 359 54.14 45.69 -28.64
C ASP A 359 54.55 45.01 -27.31
N GLY A 360 55.24 43.86 -27.41
CA GLY A 360 55.76 43.01 -26.31
C GLY A 360 57.17 43.42 -25.81
N PRO A 361 58.13 42.49 -25.53
CA PRO A 361 58.05 41.04 -25.25
C PRO A 361 59.01 40.54 -24.11
N GLY A 362 58.99 39.21 -23.83
CA GLY A 362 60.09 38.41 -23.26
C GLY A 362 59.93 37.99 -21.78
N GLY A 363 60.16 36.76 -21.30
CA GLY A 363 60.76 35.54 -21.83
C GLY A 363 61.77 34.95 -20.82
N GLY A 364 61.55 33.75 -20.27
CA GLY A 364 62.62 32.87 -19.72
C GLY A 364 62.44 32.21 -18.34
N GLY A 365 62.24 30.87 -18.34
CA GLY A 365 63.21 29.89 -17.79
C GLY A 365 63.31 29.56 -16.28
N GLN A 366 62.60 28.51 -15.86
CA GLN A 366 63.00 27.33 -15.03
C GLN A 366 63.51 27.43 -13.54
N PRO A 367 63.36 26.33 -12.75
CA PRO A 367 63.18 26.32 -11.28
C PRO A 367 64.44 25.96 -10.47
N PRO A 368 64.35 25.81 -9.13
CA PRO A 368 64.50 24.45 -8.57
C PRO A 368 63.67 24.13 -7.31
N GLN A 369 63.80 22.86 -6.93
CA GLN A 369 63.21 22.08 -5.82
C GLN A 369 63.80 22.36 -4.42
N ASP A 370 63.13 21.73 -3.46
CA ASP A 370 63.56 21.25 -2.12
C ASP A 370 63.33 22.15 -0.89
N GLY A 371 62.53 21.60 0.06
CA GLY A 371 62.34 22.07 1.43
C GLY A 371 63.53 21.69 2.35
N PRO A 372 63.37 21.47 3.68
CA PRO A 372 62.14 21.42 4.49
C PRO A 372 62.22 22.15 5.86
N ASP A 373 61.14 21.99 6.64
CA ASP A 373 61.01 21.96 8.11
C ASP A 373 61.38 23.15 9.02
N GLY A 374 60.38 23.51 9.84
CA GLY A 374 60.53 23.78 11.27
C GLY A 374 60.66 25.24 11.70
N ASP A 375 59.63 25.78 12.37
CA ASP A 375 59.81 26.21 13.76
C ASP A 375 58.48 26.57 14.47
N SER A 376 58.40 26.17 15.73
CA SER A 376 57.48 26.74 16.74
C SER A 376 58.13 27.99 17.37
N PRO A 377 57.46 28.68 18.30
CA PRO A 377 58.03 28.64 19.64
C PRO A 377 57.04 28.57 20.80
N ALA A 378 57.65 28.23 21.94
CA ALA A 378 57.14 27.83 23.25
C ALA A 378 56.57 28.96 24.14
N GLY A 379 55.91 28.54 25.23
CA GLY A 379 55.65 29.33 26.43
C GLY A 379 55.16 28.45 27.60
N ASP A 380 55.90 28.51 28.72
CA ASP A 380 56.02 27.55 29.84
C ASP A 380 54.85 27.36 30.84
N VAL A 381 55.02 26.26 31.61
CA VAL A 381 54.26 25.64 32.73
C VAL A 381 54.37 26.44 34.06
N PRO A 382 53.61 26.14 35.15
CA PRO A 382 53.98 25.01 36.05
C PRO A 382 52.81 24.21 36.68
N ALA A 383 53.17 23.03 37.16
CA ALA A 383 52.36 21.97 37.75
C ALA A 383 52.07 22.13 39.27
N GLN A 384 51.04 21.41 39.75
CA GLN A 384 50.80 20.87 41.11
C GLN A 384 49.34 20.33 41.13
N GLY A 385 48.93 19.16 41.63
CA GLY A 385 49.56 17.98 42.22
C GLY A 385 48.46 16.92 42.45
N GLU A 386 48.83 15.64 42.53
CA GLU A 386 47.93 14.56 42.98
C GLU A 386 47.62 14.70 44.48
N PRO A 387 46.53 14.09 44.96
CA PRO A 387 46.78 13.01 45.92
C PRO A 387 45.99 11.73 45.63
N SER A 388 46.66 10.64 45.95
CA SER A 388 46.18 9.27 45.95
C SER A 388 45.16 9.01 47.06
N GLY A 389 44.16 8.18 46.72
CA GLY A 389 43.64 7.07 47.53
C GLY A 389 43.02 7.35 48.90
N ASP A 390 41.70 7.19 48.99
CA ASP A 390 41.14 6.38 50.08
C ASP A 390 39.85 5.67 49.66
N GLY A 391 39.80 4.37 49.98
CA GLY A 391 38.75 3.45 49.59
C GLY A 391 37.43 3.71 50.31
N ARG A 392 36.35 3.84 49.54
CA ARG A 392 35.00 3.54 50.01
C ARG A 392 34.19 2.92 48.87
N ALA A 393 33.69 1.71 49.14
CA ALA A 393 32.83 0.95 48.25
C ALA A 393 31.68 1.80 47.70
N PRO A 394 31.36 1.72 46.40
CA PRO A 394 30.20 2.41 45.86
C PRO A 394 28.94 1.72 46.39
N ALA A 395 28.20 2.46 47.21
CA ALA A 395 26.83 2.17 47.54
C ALA A 395 25.98 2.10 46.26
N ALA A 396 25.08 1.12 46.21
CA ALA A 396 24.12 0.91 45.15
C ALA A 396 23.32 2.19 44.86
N GLN A 397 23.52 2.77 43.68
CA GLN A 397 22.65 3.78 43.09
C GLN A 397 21.81 3.11 42.00
N GLY A 398 20.50 3.32 42.09
CA GLY A 398 19.47 2.66 41.30
C GLY A 398 19.66 2.84 39.79
N ALA A 399 19.34 1.77 39.07
CA ALA A 399 19.30 1.73 37.62
C ALA A 399 18.28 2.74 37.08
N GLY A 400 18.77 3.90 36.63
CA GLY A 400 17.98 4.85 35.85
C GLY A 400 17.65 4.26 34.48
N GLU A 401 16.38 4.40 34.07
CA GLU A 401 15.91 4.04 32.73
C GLU A 401 16.70 4.83 31.67
N GLN A 402 17.33 4.11 30.74
CA GLN A 402 18.08 4.72 29.64
C GLN A 402 17.13 5.05 28.48
N SER A 403 17.29 6.25 27.89
CA SER A 403 16.54 6.71 26.71
C SER A 403 16.62 5.75 25.53
N PRO A 404 15.57 5.67 24.69
CA PRO A 404 15.52 4.73 23.56
C PRO A 404 16.61 5.03 22.52
N VAL A 405 17.36 4.00 22.14
CA VAL A 405 18.37 4.05 21.07
C VAL A 405 17.68 3.96 19.70
N ARG A 406 18.10 4.81 18.73
CA ARG A 406 17.63 4.79 17.33
C ARG A 406 18.02 3.49 16.62
N ALA A 407 17.11 2.97 15.80
CA ALA A 407 17.34 1.78 14.99
C ALA A 407 18.33 2.06 13.84
N ALA A 408 19.10 1.06 13.44
CA ALA A 408 19.87 1.10 12.19
C ALA A 408 18.94 0.98 10.97
N GLU A 409 19.40 1.45 9.80
CA GLU A 409 18.62 1.37 8.55
C GLU A 409 18.19 -0.07 8.22
N PRO A 410 16.94 -0.28 7.74
CA PRO A 410 16.46 -1.59 7.34
C PRO A 410 17.26 -2.16 6.15
N PHE A 411 17.38 -3.48 6.09
CA PHE A 411 18.09 -4.19 5.03
C PHE A 411 17.25 -5.35 4.48
N ARG A 412 17.64 -5.89 3.31
CA ARG A 412 16.94 -7.03 2.72
C ARG A 412 17.25 -8.31 3.51
N THR A 413 16.21 -8.98 4.02
CA THR A 413 16.36 -10.20 4.83
C THR A 413 16.24 -11.48 4.02
N LYS A 414 16.82 -12.57 4.53
CA LYS A 414 16.59 -13.93 4.02
C LYS A 414 15.16 -14.37 4.28
N VAL A 415 14.55 -15.06 3.31
CA VAL A 415 13.18 -15.57 3.45
C VAL A 415 13.14 -16.73 4.44
N LEU A 416 12.51 -16.51 5.58
CA LEU A 416 12.17 -17.57 6.53
C LEU A 416 10.83 -18.21 6.10
N SER A 417 10.72 -19.54 6.08
CA SER A 417 9.48 -20.22 5.64
C SER A 417 9.17 -21.41 6.52
N VAL A 418 7.88 -21.75 6.64
CA VAL A 418 7.42 -22.88 7.46
C VAL A 418 7.43 -24.16 6.60
N PRO A 419 8.24 -25.19 6.93
CA PRO A 419 8.35 -26.40 6.11
C PRO A 419 7.03 -27.17 5.98
N GLY A 420 6.72 -27.66 4.78
CA GLY A 420 5.50 -28.44 4.49
C GLY A 420 4.45 -27.70 3.66
N LEU A 421 3.31 -28.36 3.42
CA LEU A 421 2.20 -27.84 2.61
C LEU A 421 1.02 -27.49 3.54
N GLY A 422 0.69 -26.20 3.64
CA GLY A 422 -0.44 -25.71 4.43
C GLY A 422 -1.76 -25.63 3.66
N GLU A 423 -2.80 -25.23 4.37
CA GLU A 423 -4.14 -24.91 3.84
C GLU A 423 -4.63 -23.54 4.35
N GLY A 424 -3.69 -22.68 4.78
CA GLY A 424 -3.96 -21.38 5.39
C GLY A 424 -4.33 -20.28 4.40
N ALA A 425 -4.63 -19.10 4.96
CA ALA A 425 -5.01 -17.91 4.20
C ALA A 425 -3.96 -17.52 3.16
N ALA A 426 -4.42 -17.01 2.01
CA ALA A 426 -3.55 -16.64 0.90
C ALA A 426 -2.47 -15.62 1.31
N GLY A 427 -1.22 -15.89 0.95
CA GLY A 427 -0.07 -15.02 1.21
C GLY A 427 1.12 -15.40 0.34
N ARG A 428 2.34 -15.02 0.71
CA ARG A 428 3.52 -15.17 -0.16
C ARG A 428 4.73 -15.83 0.49
N ARG A 429 4.60 -16.36 1.72
CA ARG A 429 5.71 -16.98 2.48
C ARG A 429 5.83 -18.47 2.24
N SER A 430 4.88 -19.26 2.74
CA SER A 430 4.97 -20.74 2.77
C SER A 430 4.10 -21.39 1.70
N ARG A 431 4.38 -22.64 1.31
CA ARG A 431 3.59 -23.37 0.31
C ARG A 431 2.24 -23.79 0.88
N ALA A 432 1.17 -23.61 0.11
CA ALA A 432 -0.17 -24.02 0.52
C ALA A 432 -1.07 -24.46 -0.64
N ARG A 433 -2.10 -25.23 -0.32
CA ARG A 433 -3.23 -25.49 -1.22
C ARG A 433 -4.14 -24.28 -1.22
N THR A 434 -4.32 -23.67 -2.38
CA THR A 434 -5.01 -22.38 -2.52
C THR A 434 -5.97 -22.44 -3.71
N GLU A 435 -6.91 -21.50 -3.76
CA GLU A 435 -7.80 -21.35 -4.92
C GLU A 435 -7.09 -20.75 -6.15
N HIS A 436 -5.98 -20.06 -5.90
CA HIS A 436 -5.15 -19.38 -6.89
C HIS A 436 -3.74 -19.96 -6.88
N GLY A 437 -3.14 -20.18 -8.04
CA GLY A 437 -1.80 -20.76 -8.15
C GLY A 437 -1.68 -21.78 -9.28
N ARG A 438 -0.56 -22.50 -9.30
CA ARG A 438 -0.27 -23.51 -10.32
C ARG A 438 -1.25 -24.67 -10.16
N THR A 439 -1.96 -25.02 -11.22
CA THR A 439 -2.80 -26.22 -11.24
C THR A 439 -1.90 -27.44 -11.11
N THR A 440 -2.06 -28.20 -10.03
CA THR A 440 -1.31 -29.42 -9.75
C THR A 440 -2.13 -30.68 -10.02
N GLY A 441 -3.44 -30.55 -10.22
CA GLY A 441 -4.30 -31.68 -10.54
C GLY A 441 -5.79 -31.33 -10.60
N SER A 442 -6.62 -32.37 -10.50
CA SER A 442 -8.07 -32.24 -10.41
C SER A 442 -8.66 -33.24 -9.42
N ARG A 443 -9.79 -32.89 -8.81
CA ARG A 443 -10.54 -33.76 -7.88
C ARG A 443 -12.04 -33.72 -8.19
N ARG A 444 -12.79 -34.71 -7.69
CA ARG A 444 -14.26 -34.62 -7.70
C ARG A 444 -14.72 -33.58 -6.67
N PRO A 445 -15.65 -32.68 -7.01
CA PRO A 445 -16.20 -31.74 -6.05
C PRO A 445 -16.97 -32.48 -4.95
N ARG A 446 -16.77 -32.11 -3.69
CA ARG A 446 -17.51 -32.64 -2.52
C ARG A 446 -18.69 -31.73 -2.09
N GLY A 447 -19.02 -30.72 -2.91
CA GLY A 447 -20.00 -29.67 -2.65
C GLY A 447 -20.19 -28.78 -3.87
N ALA A 448 -20.53 -27.49 -3.67
CA ALA A 448 -20.62 -26.53 -4.76
C ALA A 448 -19.30 -26.45 -5.53
N LEU A 449 -19.38 -26.44 -6.87
CA LEU A 449 -18.21 -26.37 -7.73
C LEU A 449 -17.66 -24.94 -7.71
N THR A 450 -16.42 -24.77 -7.24
CA THR A 450 -15.79 -23.42 -7.21
C THR A 450 -15.12 -23.06 -8.54
N LYS A 451 -14.14 -23.85 -8.99
CA LYS A 451 -13.52 -23.70 -10.32
C LYS A 451 -13.48 -25.01 -11.08
N LEU A 452 -14.13 -25.00 -12.26
CA LEU A 452 -14.16 -26.13 -13.18
C LEU A 452 -12.77 -26.37 -13.79
N HIS A 453 -12.31 -27.61 -13.74
CA HIS A 453 -11.19 -28.07 -14.56
C HIS A 453 -11.75 -28.58 -15.89
N LEU A 454 -11.84 -27.69 -16.89
CA LEU A 454 -12.52 -27.96 -18.16
C LEU A 454 -11.96 -29.22 -18.84
N ALA A 455 -10.64 -29.32 -19.03
CA ALA A 455 -10.04 -30.48 -19.70
C ALA A 455 -10.34 -31.82 -18.98
N ALA A 456 -10.19 -31.87 -17.65
CA ALA A 456 -10.48 -33.07 -16.87
C ALA A 456 -11.98 -33.40 -16.83
N THR A 457 -12.85 -32.38 -16.89
CA THR A 457 -14.31 -32.56 -16.98
C THR A 457 -14.70 -33.11 -18.34
N VAL A 458 -14.13 -32.56 -19.42
CA VAL A 458 -14.33 -33.08 -20.78
C VAL A 458 -13.79 -34.49 -20.90
N GLN A 459 -12.61 -34.79 -20.37
CA GLN A 459 -12.06 -36.15 -20.34
C GLN A 459 -12.94 -37.12 -19.55
N ALA A 460 -13.54 -36.68 -18.45
CA ALA A 460 -14.49 -37.49 -17.69
C ALA A 460 -15.80 -37.73 -18.43
N ALA A 461 -16.32 -36.71 -19.14
CA ALA A 461 -17.58 -36.79 -19.88
C ALA A 461 -17.44 -37.52 -21.23
N ALA A 462 -16.29 -37.42 -21.89
CA ALA A 462 -16.06 -37.88 -23.27
C ALA A 462 -16.39 -39.37 -23.51
N PRO A 463 -16.06 -40.32 -22.61
CA PRO A 463 -16.38 -41.74 -22.81
C PRO A 463 -17.88 -42.02 -22.84
N HIS A 464 -18.71 -41.17 -22.23
CA HIS A 464 -20.14 -41.41 -22.05
C HIS A 464 -21.02 -40.79 -23.14
N GLN A 465 -20.44 -40.07 -24.12
CA GLN A 465 -21.20 -39.25 -25.06
C GLN A 465 -22.13 -40.06 -25.97
N ARG A 466 -21.68 -41.23 -26.44
CA ARG A 466 -22.51 -42.14 -27.27
C ARG A 466 -23.70 -42.69 -26.49
N ALA A 467 -23.45 -43.16 -25.26
CA ALA A 467 -24.50 -43.71 -24.40
C ALA A 467 -25.53 -42.66 -23.96
N ARG A 468 -25.16 -41.37 -23.97
CA ARG A 468 -26.03 -40.25 -23.59
C ARG A 468 -26.77 -39.61 -24.77
N GLY A 469 -26.67 -40.18 -25.97
CA GLY A 469 -27.48 -39.77 -27.13
C GLY A 469 -27.08 -38.42 -27.74
N ARG A 470 -25.78 -38.05 -27.71
CA ARG A 470 -25.30 -36.80 -28.32
C ARG A 470 -25.68 -36.73 -29.81
N SER A 471 -26.54 -35.79 -30.17
CA SER A 471 -27.01 -35.54 -31.55
C SER A 471 -26.51 -34.22 -32.14
N GLY A 472 -25.91 -33.34 -31.33
CA GLY A 472 -25.44 -32.01 -31.74
C GLY A 472 -23.93 -31.76 -31.53
N ARG A 473 -23.49 -30.54 -31.84
CA ARG A 473 -22.09 -30.10 -31.68
C ARG A 473 -21.66 -29.99 -30.21
N GLY A 474 -22.57 -29.78 -29.26
CA GLY A 474 -22.30 -29.74 -27.82
C GLY A 474 -22.04 -31.11 -27.17
N LEU A 475 -21.31 -31.13 -26.04
CA LEU A 475 -21.08 -32.31 -25.18
C LEU A 475 -22.21 -32.44 -24.15
N VAL A 476 -22.67 -33.67 -23.87
CA VAL A 476 -23.63 -33.95 -22.79
C VAL A 476 -22.88 -34.20 -21.48
N VAL A 477 -22.82 -33.18 -20.61
CA VAL A 477 -22.11 -33.21 -19.32
C VAL A 477 -23.10 -33.45 -18.17
N ARG A 478 -22.75 -34.34 -17.23
CA ARG A 478 -23.50 -34.59 -15.98
C ARG A 478 -22.67 -34.15 -14.76
N ARG A 479 -23.32 -34.00 -13.60
CA ARG A 479 -22.66 -33.59 -12.34
C ARG A 479 -21.47 -34.48 -11.97
N ASP A 480 -21.53 -35.78 -12.25
CA ASP A 480 -20.45 -36.73 -11.93
C ASP A 480 -19.20 -36.56 -12.78
N ASP A 481 -19.32 -35.90 -13.93
CA ASP A 481 -18.18 -35.62 -14.80
C ASP A 481 -17.41 -34.37 -14.34
N LEU A 482 -18.04 -33.51 -13.54
CA LEU A 482 -17.43 -32.27 -13.07
C LEU A 482 -16.14 -32.57 -12.31
N ARG A 483 -15.07 -31.88 -12.70
CA ARG A 483 -13.78 -31.92 -12.01
C ARG A 483 -13.46 -30.52 -11.51
N GLN A 484 -13.01 -30.43 -10.27
CA GLN A 484 -12.55 -29.20 -9.65
C GLN A 484 -11.02 -29.14 -9.76
N ALA A 485 -10.47 -27.99 -10.17
CA ALA A 485 -9.02 -27.82 -10.25
C ALA A 485 -8.41 -27.77 -8.84
N THR A 486 -7.34 -28.54 -8.60
CA THR A 486 -6.51 -28.41 -7.40
C THR A 486 -5.29 -27.55 -7.73
N ARG A 487 -5.07 -26.49 -6.96
CA ARG A 487 -3.98 -25.54 -7.19
C ARG A 487 -3.09 -25.44 -5.97
N GLU A 488 -1.82 -25.21 -6.25
CA GLU A 488 -0.79 -24.95 -5.24
C GLU A 488 -0.29 -23.52 -5.40
N GLY A 489 -0.34 -22.78 -4.30
CA GLY A 489 0.09 -21.38 -4.20
C GLY A 489 0.88 -21.18 -2.92
N ARG A 490 0.73 -20.00 -2.32
CA ARG A 490 1.42 -19.63 -1.09
C ARG A 490 0.45 -19.07 -0.05
N GLU A 491 0.78 -19.26 1.21
CA GLU A 491 0.05 -18.75 2.37
C GLU A 491 0.87 -17.70 3.14
N GLY A 492 0.17 -16.90 3.93
CA GLY A 492 0.76 -16.02 4.95
C GLY A 492 0.81 -16.75 6.29
N ASN A 493 1.89 -16.54 7.03
CA ASN A 493 2.11 -17.14 8.34
C ASN A 493 1.80 -16.14 9.47
N LEU A 494 1.84 -16.61 10.71
CA LEU A 494 1.95 -15.77 11.89
C LEU A 494 3.42 -15.73 12.30
N VAL A 495 4.08 -14.57 12.14
CA VAL A 495 5.46 -14.38 12.59
C VAL A 495 5.44 -13.76 13.98
N LEU A 496 5.82 -14.54 15.00
CA LEU A 496 5.87 -14.09 16.40
C LEU A 496 7.32 -13.81 16.80
N PHE A 497 7.64 -12.55 16.99
CA PHE A 497 8.95 -12.10 17.45
C PHE A 497 9.01 -12.19 18.98
N VAL A 498 10.07 -12.82 19.50
CA VAL A 498 10.34 -12.94 20.93
C VAL A 498 11.68 -12.28 21.19
N VAL A 499 11.67 -11.01 21.59
CA VAL A 499 12.84 -10.13 21.60
C VAL A 499 13.32 -9.87 23.03
N ASP A 500 14.60 -10.10 23.23
CA ASP A 500 15.31 -9.79 24.47
C ASP A 500 15.56 -8.28 24.59
N ALA A 501 15.10 -7.67 25.68
CA ALA A 501 15.33 -6.26 25.98
C ALA A 501 16.17 -6.05 27.26
N SER A 502 16.89 -7.09 27.70
CA SER A 502 17.69 -7.09 28.94
C SER A 502 18.96 -6.23 28.87
N GLY A 503 19.63 -6.05 30.02
CA GLY A 503 20.81 -5.21 30.15
C GLY A 503 22.03 -5.69 29.36
N SER A 504 22.13 -6.98 29.02
CA SER A 504 23.18 -7.47 28.12
C SER A 504 23.02 -6.92 26.70
N MET A 505 21.82 -6.45 26.33
CA MET A 505 21.49 -5.81 25.06
C MET A 505 21.74 -4.28 25.07
N ALA A 506 22.00 -3.67 26.24
CA ALA A 506 22.11 -2.21 26.42
C ALA A 506 23.39 -1.58 25.82
N ALA A 507 24.30 -2.36 25.24
CA ALA A 507 25.40 -1.81 24.47
C ALA A 507 24.85 -1.09 23.22
N ARG A 508 25.09 0.24 23.10
CA ARG A 508 24.49 1.14 22.10
C ARG A 508 24.46 0.58 20.67
N GLN A 509 25.50 -0.14 20.23
CA GLN A 509 25.56 -0.73 18.89
C GLN A 509 24.74 -2.01 18.72
N ARG A 510 24.60 -2.85 19.77
CA ARG A 510 23.89 -4.14 19.68
C ARG A 510 22.37 -3.97 19.62
N MET A 511 21.81 -3.10 20.45
CA MET A 511 20.37 -2.83 20.39
C MET A 511 19.96 -2.15 19.08
N SER A 512 20.79 -1.22 18.57
CA SER A 512 20.52 -0.56 17.29
C SER A 512 20.49 -1.56 16.12
N ALA A 513 21.43 -2.52 16.11
CA ALA A 513 21.44 -3.61 15.13
C ALA A 513 20.25 -4.57 15.27
N VAL A 514 19.85 -4.90 16.50
CA VAL A 514 18.68 -5.76 16.77
C VAL A 514 17.37 -5.08 16.36
N LYS A 515 17.18 -3.80 16.71
CA LYS A 515 16.04 -3.01 16.24
C LYS A 515 16.02 -2.98 14.71
N GLY A 516 17.16 -2.71 14.04
CA GLY A 516 17.26 -2.74 12.58
C GLY A 516 16.93 -4.11 11.97
N ALA A 517 17.38 -5.21 12.58
CA ALA A 517 17.10 -6.57 12.11
C ALA A 517 15.63 -6.97 12.30
N VAL A 518 15.04 -6.68 13.47
CA VAL A 518 13.60 -6.92 13.73
C VAL A 518 12.76 -6.08 12.79
N LEU A 519 13.12 -4.82 12.57
CA LEU A 519 12.44 -3.93 11.62
C LEU A 519 12.49 -4.47 10.20
N SER A 520 13.65 -4.95 9.77
CA SER A 520 13.83 -5.56 8.45
C SER A 520 12.99 -6.84 8.29
N LEU A 521 12.83 -7.63 9.35
CA LEU A 521 11.97 -8.81 9.36
C LEU A 521 10.47 -8.46 9.41
N LEU A 522 10.08 -7.39 10.11
CA LEU A 522 8.71 -6.87 10.10
C LEU A 522 8.31 -6.38 8.70
N LEU A 523 9.21 -5.69 8.00
CA LEU A 523 9.00 -5.26 6.62
C LEU A 523 8.88 -6.45 5.65
N ASP A 524 9.71 -7.50 5.81
CA ASP A 524 9.57 -8.74 5.04
C ASP A 524 8.22 -9.43 5.33
N ALA A 525 7.80 -9.48 6.59
CA ALA A 525 6.53 -10.06 6.99
C ALA A 525 5.33 -9.33 6.38
N TYR A 526 5.38 -8.00 6.33
CA TYR A 526 4.39 -7.18 5.62
C TYR A 526 4.30 -7.49 4.14
N GLN A 527 5.44 -7.46 3.44
CA GLN A 527 5.50 -7.74 1.99
C GLN A 527 4.92 -9.12 1.65
N ARG A 528 4.96 -10.05 2.60
CA ARG A 528 4.48 -11.43 2.44
C ARG A 528 3.07 -11.68 2.95
N ARG A 529 2.42 -10.67 3.53
CA ARG A 529 1.06 -10.73 4.13
C ARG A 529 0.99 -11.67 5.32
N ASP A 530 2.02 -11.64 6.15
CA ASP A 530 2.00 -12.34 7.42
C ASP A 530 1.29 -11.50 8.48
N LYS A 531 0.72 -12.16 9.49
CA LYS A 531 0.43 -11.49 10.75
C LYS A 531 1.72 -11.40 11.55
N VAL A 532 1.94 -10.29 12.25
CA VAL A 532 3.10 -10.08 13.11
C VAL A 532 2.65 -9.91 14.55
N GLY A 533 3.40 -10.50 15.48
CA GLY A 533 3.26 -10.26 16.92
C GLY A 533 4.63 -10.05 17.54
N LEU A 534 4.68 -9.32 18.65
CA LEU A 534 5.92 -9.03 19.37
C LEU A 534 5.73 -9.28 20.87
N VAL A 535 6.54 -10.19 21.40
CA VAL A 535 6.73 -10.43 22.82
C VAL A 535 8.10 -9.90 23.20
N THR A 536 8.16 -9.06 24.22
CA THR A 536 9.42 -8.59 24.79
C THR A 536 9.55 -9.09 26.21
N PHE A 537 10.78 -9.34 26.64
CA PHE A 537 11.05 -9.79 27.99
C PHE A 537 12.23 -9.04 28.60
N ARG A 538 12.05 -8.58 29.84
CA ARG A 538 13.04 -7.80 30.59
C ARG A 538 12.78 -7.90 32.09
N GLY A 539 13.82 -7.74 32.91
CA GLY A 539 13.65 -7.73 34.37
C GLY A 539 13.14 -9.08 34.88
N SER A 540 11.93 -9.11 35.43
CA SER A 540 11.31 -10.33 35.97
C SER A 540 10.09 -10.81 35.18
N SER A 541 9.75 -10.18 34.06
CA SER A 541 8.50 -10.41 33.32
C SER A 541 8.67 -10.45 31.80
N ALA A 542 7.62 -10.92 31.12
CA ALA A 542 7.48 -10.87 29.67
C ALA A 542 6.11 -10.31 29.29
N ASP A 543 6.10 -9.37 28.35
CA ASP A 543 4.94 -8.60 27.95
C ASP A 543 4.66 -8.78 26.44
N VAL A 544 3.38 -8.76 26.08
CA VAL A 544 2.97 -8.75 24.66
C VAL A 544 2.99 -7.30 24.21
N ALA A 545 4.13 -6.85 23.68
CA ALA A 545 4.31 -5.50 23.19
C ALA A 545 3.46 -5.20 21.95
N LEU A 546 3.22 -6.22 21.11
CA LEU A 546 2.32 -6.16 19.99
C LEU A 546 1.49 -7.46 19.91
N PRO A 547 0.16 -7.40 20.09
CA PRO A 547 -0.69 -8.55 19.81
C PRO A 547 -0.66 -8.88 18.31
N PRO A 548 -0.91 -10.13 17.90
CA PRO A 548 -0.96 -10.52 16.49
C PRO A 548 -1.81 -9.57 15.63
N THR A 549 -1.18 -8.82 14.73
CA THR A 549 -1.79 -7.80 13.87
C THR A 549 -1.25 -7.89 12.44
N SER A 550 -2.00 -7.35 11.48
CA SER A 550 -1.54 -7.11 10.11
C SER A 550 -0.97 -5.71 9.91
N SER A 551 -1.05 -4.83 10.92
CA SER A 551 -0.54 -3.46 10.87
C SER A 551 0.96 -3.40 11.17
N VAL A 552 1.72 -2.81 10.24
CA VAL A 552 3.18 -2.62 10.36
C VAL A 552 3.50 -1.40 11.20
N ASP A 553 2.77 -0.31 11.01
CA ASP A 553 3.00 0.96 11.71
C ASP A 553 2.85 0.80 13.22
N ALA A 554 1.87 -0.01 13.64
CA ALA A 554 1.70 -0.39 15.03
C ALA A 554 2.91 -1.19 15.57
N ALA A 555 3.50 -2.08 14.76
CA ALA A 555 4.68 -2.86 15.14
C ALA A 555 5.95 -2.00 15.24
N ALA A 556 6.10 -1.10 14.27
CA ALA A 556 7.16 -0.13 14.11
C ALA A 556 7.26 0.85 15.29
N ALA A 557 6.16 1.57 15.58
CA ALA A 557 6.11 2.57 16.67
C ALA A 557 6.38 1.94 18.04
N ARG A 558 5.96 0.68 18.24
CA ARG A 558 6.23 -0.08 19.46
C ARG A 558 7.68 -0.52 19.58
N LEU A 559 8.38 -0.76 18.47
CA LEU A 559 9.81 -1.12 18.46
C LEU A 559 10.72 0.07 18.80
N GLU A 560 10.38 1.27 18.32
CA GLU A 560 11.14 2.49 18.60
C GLU A 560 11.13 2.84 20.09
N SER A 561 9.96 2.71 20.73
CA SER A 561 9.73 3.01 22.15
C SER A 561 10.20 1.93 23.13
N LEU A 562 10.86 0.85 22.67
CA LEU A 562 11.31 -0.23 23.56
C LEU A 562 12.42 0.25 24.51
N PRO A 563 12.20 0.17 25.84
CA PRO A 563 13.24 0.42 26.84
C PRO A 563 14.24 -0.73 26.92
N THR A 564 15.50 -0.44 27.21
CA THR A 564 16.57 -1.44 27.38
C THR A 564 17.05 -1.51 28.83
N GLY A 565 17.18 -2.72 29.40
CA GLY A 565 17.77 -2.94 30.72
C GLY A 565 17.16 -4.08 31.54
N GLY A 566 17.84 -4.46 32.62
CA GLY A 566 17.37 -5.48 33.57
C GLY A 566 17.89 -6.91 33.28
N ARG A 567 17.33 -7.91 33.98
CA ARG A 567 17.65 -9.33 33.78
C ARG A 567 16.98 -9.89 32.51
N THR A 568 17.38 -11.10 32.13
CA THR A 568 16.95 -11.82 30.92
C THR A 568 16.04 -13.00 31.30
N PRO A 569 14.74 -12.79 31.52
CA PRO A 569 13.80 -13.85 31.88
C PRO A 569 13.33 -14.63 30.64
N LEU A 570 14.27 -15.30 29.95
CA LEU A 570 14.02 -16.00 28.69
C LEU A 570 12.88 -17.03 28.77
N ALA A 571 12.82 -17.79 29.87
CA ALA A 571 11.74 -18.76 30.09
C ALA A 571 10.35 -18.09 30.14
N ALA A 572 10.24 -16.91 30.77
CA ALA A 572 8.99 -16.16 30.82
C ALA A 572 8.59 -15.66 29.42
N GLY A 573 9.57 -15.20 28.62
CA GLY A 573 9.36 -14.78 27.23
C GLY A 573 8.81 -15.92 26.37
N LEU A 574 9.43 -17.10 26.46
CA LEU A 574 8.99 -18.30 25.73
C LEU A 574 7.60 -18.78 26.17
N LEU A 575 7.33 -18.84 27.47
CA LEU A 575 6.00 -19.20 27.98
C LEU A 575 4.93 -18.21 27.51
N ARG A 576 5.22 -16.91 27.54
CA ARG A 576 4.29 -15.88 27.09
C ARG A 576 4.02 -15.98 25.58
N ALA A 577 5.06 -16.24 24.79
CA ALA A 577 4.91 -16.49 23.36
C ALA A 577 4.07 -17.73 23.07
N HIS A 578 4.25 -18.81 23.84
CA HIS A 578 3.44 -20.01 23.72
C HIS A 578 1.96 -19.73 24.02
N ASP A 579 1.65 -18.94 25.04
CA ASP A 579 0.26 -18.52 25.33
C ASP A 579 -0.36 -17.71 24.20
N VAL A 580 0.39 -16.77 23.60
CA VAL A 580 -0.07 -16.00 22.43
C VAL A 580 -0.42 -16.92 21.27
N LEU A 581 0.44 -17.91 20.96
CA LEU A 581 0.17 -18.90 19.91
C LEU A 581 -1.07 -19.73 20.21
N ARG A 582 -1.27 -20.16 21.46
CA ARG A 582 -2.46 -20.93 21.87
C ARG A 582 -3.75 -20.14 21.67
N VAL A 583 -3.76 -18.86 22.06
CA VAL A 583 -4.93 -17.99 21.90
C VAL A 583 -5.19 -17.70 20.41
N GLU A 584 -4.16 -17.43 19.62
CA GLU A 584 -4.34 -17.13 18.20
C GLU A 584 -4.76 -18.36 17.40
N ARG A 585 -4.33 -19.57 17.79
CA ARG A 585 -4.78 -20.83 17.17
C ARG A 585 -6.28 -21.09 17.34
N LEU A 586 -6.92 -20.51 18.36
CA LEU A 586 -8.38 -20.55 18.52
C LEU A 586 -9.09 -19.57 17.56
N ARG A 587 -8.42 -18.49 17.15
CA ARG A 587 -8.97 -17.47 16.25
C ARG A 587 -8.76 -17.81 14.78
N ASP A 588 -7.58 -18.30 14.43
CA ASP A 588 -7.19 -18.65 13.06
C ASP A 588 -6.41 -19.97 13.04
N ALA A 589 -7.15 -21.08 13.14
CA ALA A 589 -6.58 -22.43 13.25
C ALA A 589 -5.79 -22.87 11.99
N ALA A 590 -6.08 -22.27 10.83
CA ALA A 590 -5.42 -22.60 9.57
C ALA A 590 -4.09 -21.86 9.39
N ARG A 591 -3.81 -20.83 10.20
CA ARG A 591 -2.58 -20.04 10.11
C ARG A 591 -1.43 -20.68 10.86
N ARG A 592 -0.40 -21.07 10.11
CA ARG A 592 0.79 -21.70 10.66
C ARG A 592 1.74 -20.67 11.29
N PRO A 593 2.21 -20.88 12.52
CA PRO A 593 3.13 -19.96 13.20
C PRO A 593 4.59 -20.19 12.82
N LEU A 594 5.36 -19.10 12.86
CA LEU A 594 6.82 -19.03 12.77
C LEU A 594 7.31 -18.17 13.95
N VAL A 595 8.09 -18.75 14.86
CA VAL A 595 8.64 -18.03 16.02
C VAL A 595 10.05 -17.57 15.70
N VAL A 596 10.32 -16.29 15.90
CA VAL A 596 11.65 -15.70 15.73
C VAL A 596 12.12 -15.19 17.08
N VAL A 597 13.04 -15.91 17.71
CA VAL A 597 13.61 -15.54 19.01
C VAL A 597 14.88 -14.73 18.78
N VAL A 598 14.97 -13.52 19.32
CA VAL A 598 16.13 -12.63 19.18
C VAL A 598 16.76 -12.44 20.56
N THR A 599 17.89 -13.10 20.81
CA THR A 599 18.55 -13.13 22.13
C THR A 599 20.03 -13.49 22.02
N ASP A 600 20.81 -13.17 23.05
CA ASP A 600 22.17 -13.69 23.25
C ASP A 600 22.18 -15.06 23.98
N GLY A 601 21.00 -15.57 24.37
CA GLY A 601 20.82 -16.87 25.03
C GLY A 601 21.16 -16.87 26.53
N ARG A 602 21.53 -15.72 27.12
CA ARG A 602 21.98 -15.63 28.53
C ARG A 602 20.80 -15.53 29.48
N ALA A 603 20.13 -16.66 29.74
CA ALA A 603 19.03 -16.71 30.72
C ALA A 603 19.54 -16.40 32.14
N THR A 604 19.00 -15.34 32.78
CA THR A 604 19.42 -14.86 34.11
C THR A 604 18.28 -14.66 35.11
N GLY A 605 17.04 -15.02 34.73
CA GLY A 605 15.84 -14.87 35.57
C GLY A 605 15.39 -16.16 36.27
N GLY A 606 15.29 -16.14 37.61
CA GLY A 606 14.77 -17.25 38.43
C GLY A 606 15.81 -18.30 38.83
N PRO A 607 15.42 -19.33 39.60
CA PRO A 607 16.29 -20.47 39.93
C PRO A 607 16.50 -21.35 38.69
N GLU A 608 17.73 -21.76 38.40
CA GLU A 608 18.11 -22.55 37.21
C GLU A 608 17.58 -21.98 35.87
N PRO A 609 17.93 -20.73 35.52
CA PRO A 609 17.29 -19.98 34.44
C PRO A 609 17.44 -20.65 33.06
N VAL A 610 18.56 -21.34 32.81
CA VAL A 610 18.81 -22.07 31.56
C VAL A 610 17.90 -23.29 31.45
N ALA A 611 17.80 -24.12 32.49
CA ALA A 611 16.97 -25.33 32.48
C ALA A 611 15.46 -25.02 32.36
N LEU A 612 15.02 -23.88 32.90
CA LEU A 612 13.64 -23.41 32.70
C LEU A 612 13.38 -22.96 31.26
N ALA A 613 14.33 -22.24 30.65
CA ALA A 613 14.21 -21.81 29.25
C ALA A 613 14.19 -23.00 28.29
N GLU A 614 15.02 -24.02 28.51
CA GLU A 614 15.03 -25.26 27.72
C GLU A 614 13.70 -26.02 27.84
N ARG A 615 13.14 -26.13 29.05
CA ARG A 615 11.82 -26.74 29.24
C ARG A 615 10.70 -25.97 28.52
N ALA A 616 10.74 -24.64 28.55
CA ALA A 616 9.77 -23.82 27.82
C ALA A 616 9.94 -23.97 26.30
N ALA A 617 11.17 -24.05 25.80
CA ALA A 617 11.48 -24.26 24.38
C ALA A 617 10.90 -25.58 23.85
N ARG A 618 10.99 -26.67 24.63
CA ARG A 618 10.44 -27.99 24.24
C ARG A 618 8.93 -27.99 23.97
N LEU A 619 8.17 -27.04 24.52
CA LEU A 619 6.74 -26.89 24.21
C LEU A 619 6.50 -26.53 22.75
N PHE A 620 7.37 -25.72 22.15
CA PHE A 620 7.28 -25.35 20.73
C PHE A 620 7.60 -26.52 19.82
N ALA A 621 8.62 -27.30 20.18
CA ALA A 621 8.98 -28.52 19.45
C ALA A 621 7.86 -29.57 19.50
N ALA A 622 7.22 -29.75 20.66
CA ALA A 622 6.08 -30.65 20.83
C ALA A 622 4.87 -30.25 19.95
N ASP A 623 4.62 -28.94 19.83
CA ASP A 623 3.57 -28.38 18.97
C ASP A 623 3.98 -28.25 17.49
N GLN A 624 5.19 -28.72 17.12
CA GLN A 624 5.77 -28.63 15.78
C GLN A 624 5.81 -27.19 15.21
N VAL A 625 6.07 -26.21 16.08
CA VAL A 625 6.17 -24.80 15.70
C VAL A 625 7.51 -24.53 15.03
N ALA A 626 7.49 -24.03 13.79
CA ALA A 626 8.70 -23.61 13.11
C ALA A 626 9.36 -22.45 13.87
N SER A 627 10.65 -22.58 14.15
CA SER A 627 11.37 -21.65 15.03
C SER A 627 12.72 -21.26 14.43
N VAL A 628 13.11 -20.00 14.59
CA VAL A 628 14.42 -19.46 14.21
C VAL A 628 14.95 -18.65 15.39
N VAL A 629 16.22 -18.87 15.76
CA VAL A 629 16.90 -18.08 16.80
C VAL A 629 17.91 -17.16 16.13
N VAL A 630 17.75 -15.85 16.31
CA VAL A 630 18.70 -14.84 15.87
C VAL A 630 19.71 -14.59 16.98
N ASP A 631 20.93 -15.07 16.78
CA ASP A 631 22.04 -14.95 17.71
C ASP A 631 22.59 -13.52 17.73
N CYS A 632 22.52 -12.89 18.90
CA CYS A 632 22.98 -11.53 19.15
C CYS A 632 24.35 -11.47 19.86
N GLU A 633 25.04 -12.62 20.05
CA GLU A 633 26.39 -12.62 20.60
C GLU A 633 27.39 -11.92 19.66
N ALA A 634 28.20 -11.02 20.21
CA ALA A 634 29.27 -10.33 19.50
C ALA A 634 30.58 -10.39 20.30
N GLY A 635 31.71 -10.58 19.61
CA GLY A 635 33.05 -10.62 20.21
C GLY A 635 33.81 -11.93 19.94
N PRO A 636 35.09 -11.99 20.35
CA PRO A 636 35.99 -13.12 20.07
C PRO A 636 35.67 -14.39 20.89
N VAL A 637 34.88 -14.28 21.96
CA VAL A 637 34.43 -15.41 22.80
C VAL A 637 32.92 -15.54 22.69
N ARG A 638 32.45 -16.65 22.11
CA ARG A 638 31.03 -16.99 21.95
C ARG A 638 30.67 -18.18 22.84
N LEU A 639 29.57 -18.10 23.57
CA LEU A 639 29.09 -19.16 24.47
C LEU A 639 28.19 -20.16 23.73
N GLY A 640 27.67 -19.81 22.54
CA GLY A 640 26.88 -20.71 21.71
C GLY A 640 25.50 -21.06 22.29
N LEU A 641 25.01 -20.27 23.25
CA LEU A 641 23.76 -20.52 23.96
C LEU A 641 22.53 -20.39 23.05
N ALA A 642 22.56 -19.47 22.09
CA ALA A 642 21.53 -19.32 21.07
C ALA A 642 21.38 -20.58 20.19
N GLY A 643 22.50 -21.22 19.84
CA GLY A 643 22.51 -22.49 19.11
C GLY A 643 21.89 -23.64 19.90
N ARG A 644 22.19 -23.74 21.20
CA ARG A 644 21.58 -24.73 22.09
C ARG A 644 20.07 -24.51 22.24
N LEU A 645 19.64 -23.26 22.39
CA LEU A 645 18.22 -22.90 22.43
C LEU A 645 17.50 -23.26 21.13
N ALA A 646 18.12 -23.02 19.97
CA ALA A 646 17.55 -23.38 18.68
C ALA A 646 17.32 -24.90 18.56
N GLY A 647 18.25 -25.71 19.07
CA GLY A 647 18.10 -27.16 19.13
C GLY A 647 16.88 -27.60 19.95
N GLU A 648 16.69 -27.01 21.14
CA GLU A 648 15.56 -27.31 22.02
C GLU A 648 14.20 -26.83 21.46
N LEU A 649 14.20 -25.77 20.62
CA LEU A 649 13.03 -25.31 19.87
C LEU A 649 12.73 -26.16 18.63
N GLY A 650 13.62 -27.09 18.23
CA GLY A 650 13.53 -27.80 16.95
C GLY A 650 13.74 -26.89 15.74
N GLY A 651 14.48 -25.79 15.92
CA GLY A 651 14.69 -24.72 14.93
C GLY A 651 16.14 -24.56 14.47
N THR A 652 16.42 -23.46 13.78
CA THR A 652 17.77 -23.10 13.32
C THR A 652 18.27 -21.81 13.96
N ALA A 653 19.56 -21.75 14.31
CA ALA A 653 20.21 -20.51 14.71
C ALA A 653 20.81 -19.79 13.49
N VAL A 654 20.68 -18.46 13.46
CA VAL A 654 21.26 -17.57 12.45
C VAL A 654 21.88 -16.35 13.14
N THR A 655 23.01 -15.87 12.66
CA THR A 655 23.60 -14.62 13.16
C THR A 655 22.93 -13.39 12.53
N LEU A 656 23.10 -12.20 13.14
CA LEU A 656 22.60 -10.94 12.56
C LEU A 656 23.17 -10.66 11.16
N ASP A 657 24.41 -11.06 10.88
CA ASP A 657 25.05 -10.86 9.57
C ASP A 657 24.51 -11.83 8.50
N GLU A 658 24.28 -13.10 8.86
CA GLU A 658 23.68 -14.11 7.97
C GLU A 658 22.21 -13.82 7.63
N LEU A 659 21.55 -12.97 8.42
CA LEU A 659 20.20 -12.51 8.17
C LEU A 659 20.14 -11.54 6.97
N ARG A 660 21.25 -10.82 6.68
CA ARG A 660 21.39 -9.91 5.54
C ARG A 660 21.51 -10.71 4.24
N ALA A 661 20.62 -10.47 3.28
CA ALA A 661 20.61 -11.17 2.00
C ALA A 661 21.88 -10.92 1.16
N ASP A 662 22.55 -9.79 1.37
CA ASP A 662 23.70 -9.35 0.56
C ASP A 662 25.04 -9.99 1.00
N ALA A 663 25.09 -10.66 2.15
CA ALA A 663 26.30 -11.31 2.66
C ALA A 663 26.70 -12.60 1.89
N ILE A 664 25.81 -13.13 1.03
CA ILE A 664 25.98 -14.43 0.34
C ILE A 664 26.39 -14.27 -1.14
N ALA A 665 26.71 -13.07 -1.62
CA ALA A 665 27.36 -12.95 -2.93
C ALA A 665 28.82 -13.48 -2.91
N GLY A 666 29.47 -13.51 -1.73
CA GLY A 666 30.84 -13.99 -1.55
C GLY A 666 30.98 -15.51 -1.34
N LEU A 667 30.03 -16.15 -0.64
CA LEU A 667 30.21 -17.53 -0.18
C LEU A 667 29.79 -18.62 -1.20
N VAL A 668 29.00 -18.28 -2.22
CA VAL A 668 28.59 -19.24 -3.27
C VAL A 668 29.70 -19.48 -4.31
N ARG A 669 30.73 -18.61 -4.39
CA ARG A 669 31.90 -18.85 -5.26
C ARG A 669 32.93 -19.81 -4.64
N ASP A 670 33.07 -19.85 -3.32
CA ASP A 670 34.08 -20.71 -2.66
C ASP A 670 33.64 -22.17 -2.53
N VAL A 671 32.34 -22.46 -2.45
CA VAL A 671 31.83 -23.84 -2.46
C VAL A 671 31.85 -24.47 -3.86
N GLN A 672 31.76 -23.67 -4.93
CA GLN A 672 31.93 -24.16 -6.30
C GLN A 672 33.40 -24.33 -6.71
N GLY A 673 34.34 -23.62 -6.07
CA GLY A 673 35.78 -23.78 -6.30
C GLY A 673 36.39 -25.05 -5.68
N THR A 674 35.88 -25.48 -4.52
CA THR A 674 36.37 -26.70 -3.84
C THR A 674 35.82 -27.99 -4.45
N SER A 675 34.61 -27.97 -5.03
CA SER A 675 34.03 -29.16 -5.67
C SER A 675 34.59 -29.48 -7.07
N ARG A 676 35.41 -28.61 -7.67
CA ARG A 676 36.08 -28.84 -8.97
C ARG A 676 37.53 -29.31 -8.89
N ARG A 677 38.12 -29.39 -7.69
CA ARG A 677 39.46 -29.97 -7.46
C ARG A 677 39.45 -31.41 -6.94
N ALA A 678 38.27 -32.01 -6.77
CA ALA A 678 38.08 -33.36 -6.29
C ALA A 678 37.24 -34.23 -7.25
N ALA A 679 37.37 -33.97 -8.57
CA ALA A 679 36.85 -34.82 -9.64
C ALA A 679 37.98 -35.20 -10.58
#